data_AF-A0A016SUF9-F1
#
_entry.id   AF-A0A016SUF9-F1
#
_cell.length_a   1.000
_cell.length_b   1.000
_cell.length_c   1.000
_cell.angle_alpha   90.00
_cell.angle_beta   90.00
_cell.angle_gamma   90.00
#
_symmetry.space_group_name_H-M   'P 1'
#
loop_
_entity.id
_entity.type
_entity.pdbx_description
1 polymer ?
#
loop_
_entity_poly.entity_id
_entity_poly.type
_entity_poly.pdbx_seq_one_letter_code
_entity_poly.pdbx_strand_id
1 'polypeptide(L)'
;MVMDEIIKYQPDRPADAGLSGFFSARFARIALIFHRIPRFSTVTKTKVVVDFDKTHEKYDFHCHDFSPLAGISSLVKADNYDGATFIELLTPLLSVQNNQIPRHENFHGVTDCSFLLFHRDLLHIYWDTILDRVPTRQSIDKFTMAISDCIRYTEKSRKPNQMNRFRDEMIESVKKGFLTPLCAAIENDLRVLSHQHLVVNERDKSPQENLDFYKKIMSEPEIRLYGLVLDAKDFVSCNLQKTFYDLTAVTLHDRHAYSKMAMLAKQRYGLDLIDGMLPNCCIGQSLDVVKVMRSLGEFVSDFNYCLNQQLFIEKTSPNRSLRVLTAEHMADSMRTHGLGVLNTSVNVTYQFLRSKFAVFNQFLRDEHIHAQLQKDIRYFRENLEALKKLYPPKRAEHFNKAFSQLTSQEGEPTYMDRFRMLVTQMGNALGFVRSMSSGAAAVASQMKAYDTIVDDIVISESDGDTPLQPLKELLTDLRDQANKNRDFTKASSFYYGFLFQSKILVEVFRSAFLDDLKYAHLLDFFVAVPALTVNYVEHMLVCRDRLKKRAQHNKETTFTDDGFIMGLAYILTVLKLWPQFTSLNWFRSITKKCTADYEALTEEMKSSKDPRNVHLKAARLQAFEREFKLLSYTFQSARVFFAIDDDIE
;
A
#
# COMPACT_ATOMS: atom_id res chain seq x y z
N MET A 1 25.07 -4.73 -29.79
CA MET A 1 24.26 -4.06 -30.81
C MET A 1 23.51 -2.94 -30.09
N VAL A 2 24.13 -1.74 -30.15
CA VAL A 2 23.63 -0.34 -30.07
C VAL A 2 22.43 -0.08 -29.13
N MET A 3 22.42 0.69 -28.04
CA MET A 3 23.27 1.71 -27.38
C MET A 3 23.92 2.78 -28.28
N ASP A 4 23.23 3.92 -28.40
CA ASP A 4 23.65 5.31 -28.70
C ASP A 4 22.33 6.09 -28.96
N GLU A 5 21.96 7.24 -28.39
CA GLU A 5 22.68 8.48 -28.11
C GLU A 5 21.95 9.28 -27.01
N ILE A 6 22.71 9.76 -26.02
CA ILE A 6 22.42 10.96 -25.25
C ILE A 6 23.69 11.80 -25.40
N ILE A 7 23.59 13.10 -25.73
CA ILE A 7 24.38 14.21 -25.10
C ILE A 7 24.15 15.57 -25.81
N LYS A 8 23.81 16.57 -24.97
CA LYS A 8 24.05 18.04 -25.03
C LYS A 8 23.40 18.91 -26.13
N TYR A 9 22.73 20.00 -25.72
CA TYR A 9 23.37 21.31 -25.47
C TYR A 9 22.39 22.32 -24.85
N GLN A 10 22.90 23.22 -24.01
CA GLN A 10 22.23 24.38 -23.40
C GLN A 10 22.95 25.67 -23.90
N PRO A 11 22.56 26.88 -23.46
CA PRO A 11 21.94 28.00 -24.20
C PRO A 11 22.93 29.02 -24.85
N ASP A 12 22.43 29.94 -25.70
CA ASP A 12 22.80 31.38 -25.72
C ASP A 12 22.07 32.19 -26.83
N ARG A 13 21.61 33.40 -26.47
CA ARG A 13 21.24 34.56 -27.35
C ARG A 13 22.52 35.42 -27.55
N PRO A 14 22.66 36.40 -28.48
CA PRO A 14 21.62 37.32 -29.02
C PRO A 14 21.82 37.87 -30.48
N ALA A 15 20.96 38.83 -30.83
CA ALA A 15 21.18 40.04 -31.66
C ALA A 15 20.90 40.03 -33.19
N ASP A 16 19.91 40.88 -33.51
CA ASP A 16 19.87 41.91 -34.56
C ASP A 16 19.56 41.59 -36.04
N ALA A 17 18.32 41.99 -36.38
CA ALA A 17 17.93 42.93 -37.42
C ALA A 17 17.82 42.45 -38.88
N GLY A 18 16.56 42.47 -39.37
CA GLY A 18 16.26 43.23 -40.59
C GLY A 18 15.15 42.68 -41.50
N LEU A 19 13.93 43.22 -41.32
CA LEU A 19 12.89 43.52 -42.34
C LEU A 19 12.20 42.31 -43.03
N SER A 20 10.90 42.28 -43.34
CA SER A 20 9.75 43.18 -43.17
C SER A 20 8.50 42.40 -43.66
N GLY A 21 7.30 42.73 -43.16
CA GLY A 21 6.04 42.45 -43.86
C GLY A 21 4.97 41.67 -43.09
N PHE A 22 3.94 42.42 -42.64
CA PHE A 22 2.61 41.96 -42.20
C PHE A 22 2.39 41.47 -40.76
N PHE A 23 2.70 42.33 -39.78
CA PHE A 23 1.95 42.39 -38.51
C PHE A 23 1.83 43.86 -38.05
N SER A 24 0.66 44.48 -38.24
CA SER A 24 0.28 45.74 -37.60
C SER A 24 -1.19 46.06 -37.93
N ALA A 25 -2.07 46.09 -36.91
CA ALA A 25 -3.15 47.09 -36.77
C ALA A 25 -4.28 46.72 -35.77
N ARG A 26 -4.34 45.54 -35.14
CA ARG A 26 -5.50 45.19 -34.26
C ARG A 26 -5.23 44.92 -32.78
N PHE A 27 -3.98 44.89 -32.32
CA PHE A 27 -3.67 44.65 -30.91
C PHE A 27 -3.59 45.91 -30.01
N ALA A 28 -3.84 47.10 -30.55
CA ALA A 28 -3.73 48.36 -29.79
C ALA A 28 -5.07 48.95 -29.29
N ARG A 29 -6.20 48.24 -29.39
CA ARG A 29 -7.52 48.80 -29.01
C ARG A 29 -8.32 48.05 -27.93
N ILE A 30 -7.84 46.92 -27.41
CA ILE A 30 -8.58 46.15 -26.40
C ILE A 30 -8.13 46.49 -24.95
N ALA A 31 -6.99 47.16 -24.78
CA ALA A 31 -6.46 47.52 -23.46
C ALA A 31 -7.05 48.81 -22.82
N LEU A 32 -8.09 49.43 -23.40
CA LEU A 32 -8.64 50.71 -22.90
C LEU A 32 -10.17 50.74 -22.66
N ILE A 33 -10.83 49.58 -22.63
CA ILE A 33 -12.27 49.48 -22.28
C ILE A 33 -12.45 48.53 -21.08
N PHE A 34 -11.59 48.66 -20.08
CA PHE A 34 -11.81 48.16 -18.73
C PHE A 34 -11.55 49.28 -17.73
N HIS A 35 -12.46 50.24 -17.66
CA HIS A 35 -12.74 51.00 -16.43
C HIS A 35 -13.98 51.90 -16.60
N ARG A 36 -14.85 51.86 -15.58
CA ARG A 36 -16.02 52.72 -15.28
C ARG A 36 -17.38 52.29 -15.85
N ILE A 37 -18.13 51.63 -14.97
CA ILE A 37 -19.58 51.79 -14.80
C ILE A 37 -19.86 53.27 -14.44
N PRO A 38 -20.91 53.90 -14.98
CA PRO A 38 -22.05 54.27 -14.13
C PRO A 38 -23.44 54.07 -14.77
N ARG A 39 -24.41 53.97 -13.86
CA ARG A 39 -25.86 53.84 -14.05
C ARG A 39 -26.50 55.05 -14.75
N PHE A 40 -27.63 54.79 -15.43
CA PHE A 40 -28.91 55.54 -15.50
C PHE A 40 -29.48 55.83 -16.90
N SER A 41 -30.77 55.47 -17.02
CA SER A 41 -31.89 56.05 -17.79
C SER A 41 -31.64 57.15 -18.83
N THR A 42 -32.21 57.02 -20.03
CA THR A 42 -33.38 57.79 -20.54
C THR A 42 -33.52 57.65 -22.06
N VAL A 43 -34.76 57.74 -22.52
CA VAL A 43 -35.26 57.72 -23.90
C VAL A 43 -34.70 58.88 -24.74
N THR A 44 -34.38 58.66 -26.02
CA THR A 44 -34.71 59.60 -27.12
C THR A 44 -34.56 58.97 -28.51
N LYS A 45 -35.53 59.25 -29.37
CA LYS A 45 -35.64 58.88 -30.78
C LYS A 45 -34.73 59.75 -31.64
N THR A 46 -34.12 59.17 -32.68
CA THR A 46 -33.87 59.92 -33.93
C THR A 46 -33.88 59.01 -35.16
N LYS A 47 -34.71 59.41 -36.12
CA LYS A 47 -34.89 58.88 -37.48
C LYS A 47 -33.72 59.34 -38.36
N VAL A 48 -33.24 58.48 -39.26
CA VAL A 48 -32.68 58.90 -40.55
C VAL A 48 -33.26 58.00 -41.64
N VAL A 49 -33.86 58.65 -42.63
CA VAL A 49 -34.46 58.12 -43.87
C VAL A 49 -33.47 58.39 -44.99
N VAL A 50 -33.15 57.42 -45.86
CA VAL A 50 -32.87 57.66 -47.30
C VAL A 50 -33.25 56.40 -48.11
N ASP A 51 -34.22 56.63 -49.01
CA ASP A 51 -34.71 55.90 -50.19
C ASP A 51 -33.62 55.69 -51.31
N PHE A 52 -33.75 55.00 -52.45
CA PHE A 52 -34.84 54.39 -53.25
C PHE A 52 -34.21 53.36 -54.24
N ASP A 53 -35.10 52.53 -54.83
CA ASP A 53 -35.08 51.96 -56.20
C ASP A 53 -34.79 50.46 -56.49
N LYS A 54 -35.91 49.69 -56.44
CA LYS A 54 -36.55 48.85 -57.48
C LYS A 54 -35.69 48.02 -58.46
N THR A 55 -35.93 46.69 -58.51
CA THR A 55 -36.90 46.03 -59.44
C THR A 55 -36.90 44.48 -59.34
N HIS A 56 -38.12 43.90 -59.25
CA HIS A 56 -38.59 42.53 -59.63
C HIS A 56 -37.93 41.28 -59.01
N GLU A 57 -38.60 40.26 -58.45
CA GLU A 57 -39.99 39.75 -58.58
C GLU A 57 -40.41 38.94 -57.33
N LYS A 58 -41.72 38.87 -57.11
CA LYS A 58 -42.46 38.47 -55.89
C LYS A 58 -42.48 36.97 -55.59
N TYR A 59 -42.52 36.62 -54.29
CA TYR A 59 -43.60 35.83 -53.70
C TYR A 59 -43.86 36.32 -52.26
N ASP A 60 -44.99 37.02 -52.07
CA ASP A 60 -45.45 37.55 -50.78
C ASP A 60 -46.18 36.47 -49.97
N PHE A 61 -45.78 36.28 -48.71
CA PHE A 61 -46.68 35.84 -47.64
C PHE A 61 -46.74 36.95 -46.59
N HIS A 62 -47.89 37.62 -46.52
CA HIS A 62 -48.19 38.62 -45.51
C HIS A 62 -48.28 37.99 -44.11
N CYS A 63 -47.45 38.46 -43.18
CA CYS A 63 -47.71 38.38 -41.75
C CYS A 63 -47.45 39.77 -41.15
N HIS A 64 -48.50 40.35 -40.56
CA HIS A 64 -48.49 41.70 -40.00
C HIS A 64 -47.52 41.83 -38.81
N ASP A 65 -46.65 42.84 -38.89
CA ASP A 65 -46.02 43.64 -37.83
C ASP A 65 -45.77 43.02 -36.44
N PHE A 66 -44.54 42.55 -36.19
CA PHE A 66 -43.82 42.70 -34.92
C PHE A 66 -42.30 42.79 -35.18
N SER A 67 -41.74 43.98 -35.01
CA SER A 67 -40.33 44.30 -35.20
C SER A 67 -39.51 44.00 -33.93
N PRO A 68 -38.76 42.87 -33.89
CA PRO A 68 -37.36 42.90 -33.46
C PRO A 68 -36.43 41.93 -34.22
N LEU A 69 -36.86 41.34 -35.35
CA LEU A 69 -36.07 40.37 -36.12
C LEU A 69 -35.10 40.98 -37.15
N ALA A 70 -35.13 42.30 -37.37
CA ALA A 70 -34.30 42.96 -38.38
C ALA A 70 -32.79 43.01 -38.04
N GLY A 71 -32.41 42.77 -36.78
CA GLY A 71 -31.01 42.82 -36.34
C GLY A 71 -30.20 41.54 -36.54
N ILE A 72 -30.86 40.39 -36.74
CA ILE A 72 -30.16 39.10 -36.89
C ILE A 72 -29.81 38.83 -38.37
N SER A 73 -30.64 39.31 -39.30
CA SER A 73 -30.40 39.13 -40.74
C SER A 73 -29.15 39.86 -41.27
N SER A 74 -28.68 40.92 -40.60
CA SER A 74 -27.48 41.66 -41.01
C SER A 74 -26.17 41.07 -40.49
N LEU A 75 -26.22 40.18 -39.48
CA LEU A 75 -25.07 39.47 -38.94
C LEU A 75 -24.75 38.17 -39.70
N VAL A 76 -25.71 37.60 -40.42
CA VAL A 76 -25.59 36.33 -41.14
C VAL A 76 -24.90 36.45 -42.51
N LYS A 77 -24.56 37.68 -42.96
CA LYS A 77 -23.91 37.93 -44.27
C LYS A 77 -22.38 38.06 -44.23
N ALA A 78 -21.73 37.78 -43.10
CA ALA A 78 -20.27 37.84 -42.99
C ALA A 78 -19.68 36.44 -42.79
N ASP A 79 -18.94 35.94 -43.78
CA ASP A 79 -18.33 34.60 -43.85
C ASP A 79 -17.16 34.35 -42.86
N ASN A 80 -17.24 34.86 -41.63
CA ASN A 80 -16.23 34.57 -40.59
C ASN A 80 -16.90 34.46 -39.22
N TYR A 81 -17.28 33.23 -38.83
CA TYR A 81 -17.85 32.93 -37.52
C TYR A 81 -16.79 32.31 -36.59
N ASP A 82 -16.56 32.94 -35.44
CA ASP A 82 -15.87 32.34 -34.31
C ASP A 82 -16.94 31.72 -33.38
N GLY A 83 -16.93 30.39 -33.23
CA GLY A 83 -17.96 29.63 -32.51
C GLY A 83 -18.06 30.00 -31.03
N ALA A 84 -16.98 30.54 -30.44
CA ALA A 84 -16.96 31.02 -29.06
C ALA A 84 -17.88 32.24 -28.85
N THR A 85 -17.90 33.16 -29.83
CA THR A 85 -18.67 34.41 -29.75
C THR A 85 -20.19 34.14 -29.87
N PHE A 86 -20.58 33.13 -30.63
CA PHE A 86 -21.98 32.73 -30.77
C PHE A 86 -22.54 32.09 -29.49
N ILE A 87 -21.72 31.31 -28.77
CA ILE A 87 -22.12 30.68 -27.50
C ILE A 87 -22.23 31.73 -26.37
N GLU A 88 -21.34 32.73 -26.34
CA GLU A 88 -21.48 33.88 -25.43
C GLU A 88 -22.76 34.69 -25.71
N LEU A 89 -23.16 34.85 -26.98
CA LEU A 89 -24.41 35.52 -27.38
C LEU A 89 -25.69 34.73 -27.05
N LEU A 90 -25.60 33.40 -26.92
CA LEU A 90 -26.71 32.52 -26.54
C LEU A 90 -27.07 32.62 -25.05
N THR A 91 -26.09 32.95 -24.21
CA THR A 91 -26.27 33.00 -22.74
C THR A 91 -27.24 34.12 -22.30
N PRO A 92 -27.21 35.34 -22.88
CA PRO A 92 -28.23 36.37 -22.67
C PRO A 92 -29.61 35.98 -23.19
N LEU A 93 -29.72 35.32 -24.34
CA LEU A 93 -31.01 34.87 -24.90
C LEU A 93 -31.71 33.88 -23.97
N LEU A 94 -30.95 33.00 -23.31
CA LEU A 94 -31.42 32.08 -22.27
C LEU A 94 -31.67 32.74 -20.89
N SER A 95 -31.40 34.05 -20.76
CA SER A 95 -31.57 34.82 -19.51
C SER A 95 -32.81 35.73 -19.50
N VAL A 96 -33.52 35.88 -20.63
CA VAL A 96 -34.70 36.77 -20.79
C VAL A 96 -35.97 36.25 -20.07
N GLN A 97 -35.86 35.21 -19.23
CA GLN A 97 -37.01 34.54 -18.61
C GLN A 97 -37.80 35.33 -17.54
N ASN A 98 -37.43 36.57 -17.21
CA ASN A 98 -37.88 37.17 -15.95
C ASN A 98 -38.71 38.47 -16.00
N ASN A 99 -39.42 38.79 -17.09
CA ASN A 99 -40.42 39.86 -17.01
C ASN A 99 -41.64 39.64 -17.91
N GLN A 100 -42.80 39.63 -17.25
CA GLN A 100 -44.18 39.69 -17.75
C GLN A 100 -44.81 38.38 -18.25
N ILE A 101 -45.94 38.06 -17.62
CA ILE A 101 -46.83 36.93 -17.91
C ILE A 101 -47.67 37.28 -19.15
N PRO A 102 -47.57 36.49 -20.24
CA PRO A 102 -48.76 36.10 -20.96
C PRO A 102 -48.80 34.59 -21.26
N ARG A 103 -50.00 34.00 -21.04
CA ARG A 103 -50.53 32.69 -21.47
C ARG A 103 -49.53 31.66 -22.05
N HIS A 104 -49.51 30.46 -21.42
CA HIS A 104 -48.66 29.29 -21.70
C HIS A 104 -48.39 28.93 -23.18
N GLU A 105 -49.27 29.27 -24.13
CA GLU A 105 -49.08 28.97 -25.56
C GLU A 105 -48.09 29.91 -26.26
N ASN A 106 -47.96 31.18 -25.82
CA ASN A 106 -47.04 32.14 -26.44
C ASN A 106 -45.61 32.01 -25.93
N PHE A 107 -45.41 31.51 -24.70
CA PHE A 107 -44.07 31.34 -24.12
C PHE A 107 -43.27 30.28 -24.89
N HIS A 108 -43.91 29.16 -25.23
CA HIS A 108 -43.27 28.11 -26.03
C HIS A 108 -42.79 28.59 -27.39
N GLY A 109 -43.51 29.50 -28.06
CA GLY A 109 -43.09 30.04 -29.36
C GLY A 109 -41.89 30.98 -29.29
N VAL A 110 -41.63 31.61 -28.13
CA VAL A 110 -40.53 32.58 -27.94
C VAL A 110 -39.29 31.93 -27.33
N THR A 111 -39.44 30.84 -26.57
CA THR A 111 -38.34 30.13 -25.91
C THR A 111 -37.94 28.83 -26.61
N ASP A 112 -38.55 28.48 -27.74
CA ASP A 112 -38.24 27.25 -28.46
C ASP A 112 -36.83 27.30 -29.06
N CYS A 113 -35.95 26.46 -28.54
CA CYS A 113 -34.58 26.32 -29.03
C CYS A 113 -34.44 25.21 -30.09
N SER A 114 -35.54 24.73 -30.67
CA SER A 114 -35.56 23.68 -31.70
C SER A 114 -34.71 23.98 -32.94
N PHE A 115 -34.38 25.26 -33.20
CA PHE A 115 -33.48 25.65 -34.28
C PHE A 115 -32.08 25.01 -34.17
N LEU A 116 -31.63 24.68 -32.95
CA LEU A 116 -30.34 24.01 -32.71
C LEU A 116 -30.26 22.63 -33.35
N LEU A 117 -31.40 22.01 -33.71
CA LEU A 117 -31.45 20.76 -34.48
C LEU A 117 -30.73 20.88 -35.82
N PHE A 118 -30.77 22.06 -36.46
CA PHE A 118 -30.14 22.33 -37.75
C PHE A 118 -28.66 22.71 -37.61
N HIS A 119 -28.17 22.91 -36.38
CA HIS A 119 -26.80 23.28 -36.06
C HIS A 119 -26.18 22.31 -35.04
N ARG A 120 -26.19 21.02 -35.38
CA ARG A 120 -25.73 19.94 -34.50
C ARG A 120 -24.28 20.08 -34.06
N ASP A 121 -23.43 20.64 -34.92
CA ASP A 121 -22.02 20.89 -34.61
C ASP A 121 -21.85 21.80 -33.38
N LEU A 122 -22.77 22.76 -33.17
CA LEU A 122 -22.75 23.62 -31.98
C LEU A 122 -23.04 22.84 -30.70
N LEU A 123 -23.85 21.78 -30.79
CA LEU A 123 -24.14 20.90 -29.65
C LEU A 123 -22.88 20.11 -29.27
N HIS A 124 -22.18 19.56 -30.27
CA HIS A 124 -20.93 18.84 -30.06
C HIS A 124 -19.83 19.74 -29.49
N ILE A 125 -19.60 20.91 -30.10
CA ILE A 125 -18.62 21.90 -29.63
C ILE A 125 -18.91 22.36 -28.21
N TYR A 126 -20.19 22.49 -27.84
CA TYR A 126 -20.55 22.88 -26.48
C TYR A 126 -20.02 21.88 -25.45
N TRP A 127 -20.27 20.60 -25.69
CA TRP A 127 -19.82 19.52 -24.80
C TRP A 127 -18.30 19.38 -24.79
N ASP A 128 -17.64 19.48 -25.94
CA ASP A 128 -16.18 19.32 -26.04
C ASP A 128 -15.40 20.41 -25.28
N THR A 129 -15.96 21.62 -25.19
CA THR A 129 -15.28 22.78 -24.57
C THR A 129 -15.79 23.10 -23.16
N ILE A 130 -16.55 22.18 -22.54
CA ILE A 130 -17.17 22.42 -21.23
C ILE A 130 -16.14 22.43 -20.09
N LEU A 131 -15.10 21.59 -20.18
CA LEU A 131 -14.07 21.48 -19.14
C LEU A 131 -13.11 22.68 -19.13
N ASP A 132 -12.93 23.34 -20.28
CA ASP A 132 -12.11 24.54 -20.39
C ASP A 132 -12.87 25.80 -19.95
N ARG A 133 -14.18 25.84 -20.21
CA ARG A 133 -15.04 27.00 -19.91
C ARG A 133 -15.61 27.00 -18.50
N VAL A 134 -15.69 25.83 -17.86
CA VAL A 134 -16.15 25.65 -16.48
C VAL A 134 -17.49 26.39 -16.22
N PRO A 135 -18.55 26.13 -17.02
CA PRO A 135 -19.79 26.89 -16.92
C PRO A 135 -20.51 26.62 -15.60
N THR A 136 -21.37 27.56 -15.19
CA THR A 136 -22.24 27.34 -14.03
C THR A 136 -23.23 26.21 -14.30
N ARG A 137 -23.61 25.47 -13.26
CA ARG A 137 -24.57 24.36 -13.36
C ARG A 137 -25.88 24.75 -14.07
N GLN A 138 -26.40 25.94 -13.74
CA GLN A 138 -27.61 26.48 -14.37
C GLN A 138 -27.47 26.65 -15.89
N SER A 139 -26.27 26.93 -16.39
CA SER A 139 -26.00 27.01 -17.83
C SER A 139 -26.11 25.64 -18.49
N ILE A 140 -25.59 24.59 -17.84
CA ILE A 140 -25.70 23.20 -18.29
C ILE A 140 -27.16 22.76 -18.31
N ASP A 141 -27.92 23.05 -17.25
CA ASP A 141 -29.34 22.71 -17.17
C ASP A 141 -30.15 23.43 -18.28
N LYS A 142 -29.89 24.72 -18.50
CA LYS A 142 -30.55 25.47 -19.60
C LYS A 142 -30.20 24.92 -20.98
N PHE A 143 -28.93 24.53 -21.19
CA PHE A 143 -28.50 23.96 -22.45
C PHE A 143 -29.11 22.58 -22.71
N THR A 144 -29.20 21.73 -21.68
CA THR A 144 -29.86 20.42 -21.77
C THR A 144 -31.37 20.53 -21.97
N MET A 145 -32.01 21.58 -21.43
CA MET A 145 -33.40 21.94 -21.77
C MET A 145 -33.54 22.34 -23.24
N ALA A 146 -32.62 23.15 -23.78
CA ALA A 146 -32.62 23.53 -25.20
C ALA A 146 -32.44 22.31 -26.13
N ILE A 147 -31.60 21.35 -25.76
CA ILE A 147 -31.49 20.05 -26.46
C ILE A 147 -32.80 19.26 -26.35
N SER A 148 -33.47 19.31 -25.20
CA SER A 148 -34.75 18.63 -24.98
C SER A 148 -35.85 19.20 -25.88
N ASP A 149 -35.85 20.50 -26.15
CA ASP A 149 -36.74 21.11 -27.14
C ASP A 149 -36.46 20.62 -28.57
N CYS A 150 -35.19 20.41 -28.93
CA CYS A 150 -34.81 19.78 -30.20
C CYS A 150 -35.34 18.35 -30.30
N ILE A 151 -35.21 17.56 -29.23
CA ILE A 151 -35.73 16.18 -29.18
C ILE A 151 -37.26 16.20 -29.33
N ARG A 152 -37.97 17.08 -28.64
CA ARG A 152 -39.43 17.26 -28.76
C ARG A 152 -39.85 17.71 -30.17
N TYR A 153 -39.04 18.52 -30.85
CA TYR A 153 -39.29 18.89 -32.25
C TYR A 153 -39.14 17.67 -33.17
N THR A 154 -38.14 16.82 -32.94
CA THR A 154 -37.97 15.57 -33.73
C THR A 154 -39.10 14.56 -33.52
N GLU A 155 -39.78 14.59 -32.37
CA GLU A 155 -40.98 13.78 -32.10
C GLU A 155 -42.15 14.13 -33.04
N LYS A 156 -42.26 15.39 -33.46
CA LYS A 156 -43.28 15.83 -34.43
C LYS A 156 -43.03 15.32 -35.85
N SER A 157 -41.86 14.75 -36.13
CA SER A 157 -41.56 14.15 -37.43
C SER A 157 -42.30 12.81 -37.56
N ARG A 158 -43.08 12.63 -38.65
CA ARG A 158 -43.84 11.40 -38.92
C ARG A 158 -42.96 10.18 -39.31
N LYS A 159 -41.66 10.22 -39.04
CA LYS A 159 -40.71 9.15 -39.39
C LYS A 159 -40.44 8.27 -38.16
N PRO A 160 -40.65 6.95 -38.24
CA PRO A 160 -40.36 6.06 -37.13
C PRO A 160 -38.86 6.08 -36.79
N ASN A 161 -38.53 5.99 -35.50
CA ASN A 161 -37.18 5.87 -34.94
C ASN A 161 -36.24 7.09 -35.09
N GLN A 162 -36.67 8.20 -35.71
CA GLN A 162 -35.81 9.38 -35.87
C GLN A 162 -35.53 10.07 -34.52
N MET A 163 -36.53 10.13 -33.63
CA MET A 163 -36.38 10.66 -32.27
C MET A 163 -35.38 9.85 -31.45
N ASN A 164 -35.47 8.52 -31.47
CA ASN A 164 -34.55 7.66 -30.72
C ASN A 164 -33.11 7.80 -31.23
N ARG A 165 -32.91 7.84 -32.54
CA ARG A 165 -31.58 8.07 -33.13
C ARG A 165 -30.96 9.41 -32.71
N PHE A 166 -31.74 10.48 -32.75
CA PHE A 166 -31.26 11.80 -32.34
C PHE A 166 -30.98 11.86 -30.83
N ARG A 167 -31.84 11.23 -30.03
CA ARG A 167 -31.61 11.08 -28.58
C ARG A 167 -30.32 10.32 -28.29
N ASP A 168 -30.09 9.19 -28.95
CA ASP A 168 -28.87 8.38 -28.81
C ASP A 168 -27.61 9.16 -29.25
N GLU A 169 -27.69 9.91 -30.35
CA GLU A 169 -26.63 10.80 -30.83
C GLU A 169 -26.29 11.89 -29.80
N MET A 170 -27.29 12.50 -29.17
CA MET A 170 -27.07 13.50 -28.11
C MET A 170 -26.47 12.87 -26.85
N ILE A 171 -26.94 11.70 -26.42
CA ILE A 171 -26.35 10.97 -25.28
C ILE A 171 -24.88 10.67 -25.55
N GLU A 172 -24.57 10.19 -26.76
CA GLU A 172 -23.21 9.86 -27.16
C GLU A 172 -22.32 11.10 -27.19
N SER A 173 -22.86 12.26 -27.61
CA SER A 173 -22.16 13.53 -27.52
C SER A 173 -21.85 13.95 -26.09
N VAL A 174 -22.80 13.77 -25.14
CA VAL A 174 -22.53 14.07 -23.72
C VAL A 174 -21.48 13.11 -23.15
N LYS A 175 -21.57 11.81 -23.47
CA LYS A 175 -20.62 10.81 -23.01
C LYS A 175 -19.20 11.05 -23.53
N LYS A 176 -19.05 11.30 -24.83
CA LYS A 176 -17.74 11.51 -25.47
C LYS A 176 -17.16 12.89 -25.22
N GLY A 177 -17.97 13.94 -25.35
CA GLY A 177 -17.49 15.33 -25.23
C GLY A 177 -17.29 15.78 -23.79
N PHE A 178 -18.09 15.27 -22.83
CA PHE A 178 -18.02 15.71 -21.44
C PHE A 178 -17.60 14.60 -20.47
N LEU A 179 -18.35 13.50 -20.37
CA LEU A 179 -18.16 12.53 -19.29
C LEU A 179 -16.83 11.77 -19.40
N THR A 180 -16.38 11.43 -20.60
CA THR A 180 -15.10 10.72 -20.81
C THR A 180 -13.90 11.63 -20.49
N PRO A 181 -13.82 12.88 -20.99
CA PRO A 181 -12.80 13.83 -20.56
C PRO A 181 -12.83 14.13 -19.05
N LEU A 182 -14.03 14.18 -18.44
CA LEU A 182 -14.16 14.37 -17.00
C LEU A 182 -13.55 13.19 -16.22
N CYS A 183 -13.76 11.95 -16.67
CA CYS A 183 -13.12 10.78 -16.07
C CYS A 183 -11.59 10.89 -16.11
N ALA A 184 -11.03 11.25 -17.26
CA ALA A 184 -9.58 11.38 -17.44
C ALA A 184 -8.99 12.50 -16.57
N ALA A 185 -9.69 13.63 -16.44
CA ALA A 185 -9.26 14.73 -15.58
C ALA A 185 -9.22 14.32 -14.09
N ILE A 186 -10.26 13.62 -13.62
CA ILE A 186 -10.34 13.13 -12.23
C ILE A 186 -9.27 12.05 -11.98
N GLU A 187 -9.09 11.11 -12.90
CA GLU A 187 -8.07 10.08 -12.81
C GLU A 187 -6.65 10.69 -12.70
N ASN A 188 -6.36 11.69 -13.55
CA ASN A 188 -5.07 12.38 -13.53
C ASN A 188 -4.83 13.13 -12.21
N ASP A 189 -5.84 13.84 -11.69
CA ASP A 189 -5.74 14.49 -10.39
C ASP A 189 -5.46 13.48 -9.27
N LEU A 190 -6.20 12.36 -9.23
CA LEU A 190 -5.97 11.28 -8.26
C LEU A 190 -4.57 10.69 -8.37
N ARG A 191 -4.06 10.52 -9.60
CA ARG A 191 -2.71 10.00 -9.84
C ARG A 191 -1.65 10.98 -9.33
N VAL A 192 -1.79 12.27 -9.59
CA VAL A 192 -0.89 13.32 -9.05
C VAL A 192 -0.91 13.33 -7.53
N LEU A 193 -2.09 13.25 -6.90
CA LEU A 193 -2.25 13.21 -5.45
C LEU A 193 -1.56 11.98 -4.81
N SER A 194 -1.70 10.81 -5.45
CA SER A 194 -1.08 9.58 -4.93
C SER A 194 0.46 9.67 -4.86
N HIS A 195 1.07 10.44 -5.77
CA HIS A 195 2.51 10.63 -5.92
C HIS A 195 3.07 11.93 -5.30
N GLN A 196 2.31 12.68 -4.49
CA GLN A 196 2.78 13.93 -3.84
C GLN A 196 4.03 13.79 -2.95
N HIS A 197 4.41 12.56 -2.57
CA HIS A 197 5.64 12.26 -1.84
C HIS A 197 6.89 12.32 -2.73
N LEU A 198 6.72 12.28 -4.05
CA LEU A 198 7.71 12.66 -5.06
C LEU A 198 7.49 14.14 -5.36
N VAL A 199 8.56 14.92 -5.54
CA VAL A 199 8.45 16.38 -5.74
C VAL A 199 7.67 16.67 -7.02
N VAL A 200 6.37 16.95 -6.89
CA VAL A 200 5.49 17.33 -8.00
C VAL A 200 5.63 18.84 -8.24
N ASN A 201 5.88 19.24 -9.48
CA ASN A 201 5.95 20.65 -9.87
C ASN A 201 4.57 21.31 -9.70
N GLU A 202 4.52 22.58 -9.26
CA GLU A 202 3.25 23.31 -9.07
C GLU A 202 2.39 23.43 -10.34
N ARG A 203 2.99 23.22 -11.52
CA ARG A 203 2.31 23.23 -12.83
C ARG A 203 1.40 22.02 -13.07
N ASP A 204 1.57 20.94 -12.32
CA ASP A 204 0.81 19.69 -12.50
C ASP A 204 -0.44 19.63 -11.61
N LYS A 205 -0.69 20.67 -10.79
CA LYS A 205 -1.89 20.78 -9.95
C LYS A 205 -3.06 21.27 -10.81
N SER A 206 -4.21 20.59 -10.74
CA SER A 206 -5.44 21.10 -11.34
C SER A 206 -5.75 22.50 -10.79
N PRO A 207 -6.11 23.49 -11.63
CA PRO A 207 -6.61 24.78 -11.16
C PRO A 207 -7.77 24.59 -10.16
N GLN A 208 -7.80 25.38 -9.09
CA GLN A 208 -8.82 25.26 -8.03
C GLN A 208 -10.25 25.38 -8.57
N GLU A 209 -10.45 26.20 -9.61
CA GLU A 209 -11.73 26.41 -10.30
C GLU A 209 -12.26 25.11 -10.94
N ASN A 210 -11.38 24.32 -11.55
CA ASN A 210 -11.74 23.03 -12.15
C ASN A 210 -12.13 22.01 -11.08
N LEU A 211 -11.40 22.01 -9.95
CA LEU A 211 -11.69 21.11 -8.83
C LEU A 211 -13.08 21.39 -8.24
N ASP A 212 -13.40 22.67 -8.02
CA ASP A 212 -14.69 23.08 -7.45
C ASP A 212 -15.84 22.74 -8.42
N PHE A 213 -15.61 22.86 -9.73
CA PHE A 213 -16.55 22.42 -10.75
C PHE A 213 -16.77 20.89 -10.75
N TYR A 214 -15.70 20.09 -10.71
CA TYR A 214 -15.83 18.63 -10.64
C TYR A 214 -16.60 18.19 -9.39
N LYS A 215 -16.29 18.77 -8.22
CA LYS A 215 -17.02 18.50 -6.98
C LYS A 215 -18.50 18.85 -7.10
N LYS A 216 -18.82 20.00 -7.70
CA LYS A 216 -20.21 20.43 -7.91
C LYS A 216 -20.98 19.47 -8.81
N ILE A 217 -20.37 18.98 -9.88
CA ILE A 217 -20.97 17.96 -10.75
C ILE A 217 -21.17 16.63 -10.02
N MET A 218 -20.24 16.22 -9.14
CA MET A 218 -20.39 14.99 -8.35
C MET A 218 -21.45 15.09 -7.24
N SER A 219 -21.71 16.28 -6.71
CA SER A 219 -22.79 16.53 -5.74
C SER A 219 -24.18 16.52 -6.38
N GLU A 220 -24.30 17.00 -7.61
CA GLU A 220 -25.55 17.05 -8.40
C GLU A 220 -25.37 16.32 -9.73
N PRO A 221 -25.35 14.98 -9.74
CA PRO A 221 -24.85 14.20 -10.87
C PRO A 221 -25.82 14.05 -12.04
N GLU A 222 -27.10 14.38 -11.85
CA GLU A 222 -28.15 14.12 -12.83
C GLU A 222 -28.12 15.10 -14.00
N ILE A 223 -27.80 14.65 -15.21
CA ILE A 223 -27.95 15.43 -16.44
C ILE A 223 -29.25 14.99 -17.12
N ARG A 224 -30.24 15.88 -17.18
CA ARG A 224 -31.58 15.56 -17.67
C ARG A 224 -31.72 15.92 -19.15
N LEU A 225 -32.08 14.94 -19.96
CA LEU A 225 -32.51 15.11 -21.36
C LEU A 225 -33.96 14.63 -21.49
N TYR A 226 -34.67 15.02 -22.55
CA TYR A 226 -36.08 14.67 -22.73
C TYR A 226 -36.37 13.17 -22.49
N GLY A 227 -36.99 12.84 -21.36
CA GLY A 227 -37.32 11.47 -20.95
C GLY A 227 -36.13 10.59 -20.54
N LEU A 228 -34.94 11.15 -20.25
CA LEU A 228 -33.75 10.44 -19.77
C LEU A 228 -33.04 11.23 -18.65
N VAL A 229 -32.51 10.50 -17.66
CA VAL A 229 -31.56 11.04 -16.69
C VAL A 229 -30.24 10.29 -16.86
N LEU A 230 -29.16 11.02 -17.09
CA LEU A 230 -27.80 10.49 -17.11
C LEU A 230 -27.14 10.81 -15.77
N ASP A 231 -26.68 9.80 -15.05
CA ASP A 231 -25.94 9.99 -13.81
C ASP A 231 -24.44 10.09 -14.10
N ALA A 232 -23.87 11.29 -13.90
CA ALA A 232 -22.44 11.54 -14.10
C ALA A 232 -21.58 10.83 -13.04
N LYS A 233 -22.06 10.70 -11.80
CA LYS A 233 -21.33 10.07 -10.70
C LYS A 233 -21.19 8.57 -10.93
N ASP A 234 -22.26 7.91 -11.35
CA ASP A 234 -22.25 6.48 -11.67
C ASP A 234 -21.37 6.20 -12.88
N PHE A 235 -21.45 7.02 -13.93
CA PHE A 235 -20.61 6.88 -15.12
C PHE A 235 -19.12 6.99 -14.78
N VAL A 236 -18.75 8.03 -14.02
CA VAL A 236 -17.36 8.24 -13.58
C VAL A 236 -16.89 7.10 -12.67
N SER A 237 -17.74 6.66 -11.74
CA SER A 237 -17.41 5.56 -10.83
C SER A 237 -17.14 4.26 -11.58
N CYS A 238 -18.03 3.89 -12.51
CA CYS A 238 -17.90 2.68 -13.31
C CYS A 238 -16.66 2.72 -14.21
N ASN A 239 -16.40 3.86 -14.84
CA ASN A 239 -15.23 4.01 -15.71
C ASN A 239 -13.91 3.94 -14.93
N LEU A 240 -13.82 4.64 -13.79
CA LEU A 240 -12.62 4.58 -12.93
C LEU A 240 -12.40 3.18 -12.36
N GLN A 241 -13.46 2.50 -11.90
CA GLN A 241 -13.37 1.12 -11.42
C GLN A 241 -12.83 0.18 -12.49
N LYS A 242 -13.37 0.27 -13.72
CA LYS A 242 -12.90 -0.53 -14.85
C LYS A 242 -11.43 -0.26 -15.15
N THR A 243 -11.03 1.01 -15.26
CA THR A 243 -9.64 1.40 -15.52
C THR A 243 -8.70 0.89 -14.44
N PHE A 244 -9.05 1.06 -13.17
CA PHE A 244 -8.21 0.60 -12.06
C PHE A 244 -8.09 -0.92 -12.03
N TYR A 245 -9.17 -1.64 -12.30
CA TYR A 245 -9.16 -3.10 -12.39
C TYR A 245 -8.28 -3.58 -13.54
N ASP A 246 -8.50 -3.05 -14.75
CA ASP A 246 -7.76 -3.44 -15.95
C ASP A 246 -6.25 -3.15 -15.80
N LEU A 247 -5.89 -1.99 -15.25
CA LEU A 247 -4.49 -1.65 -14.98
C LEU A 247 -3.87 -2.54 -13.90
N THR A 248 -4.59 -2.82 -12.80
CA THR A 248 -4.12 -3.73 -11.76
C THR A 248 -3.95 -5.16 -12.27
N ALA A 249 -4.81 -5.60 -13.20
CA ALA A 249 -4.71 -6.92 -13.83
C ALA A 249 -3.46 -7.05 -14.72
N VAL A 250 -3.01 -5.96 -15.36
CA VAL A 250 -1.76 -5.93 -16.14
C VAL A 250 -0.53 -5.81 -15.22
N THR A 251 -0.56 -4.92 -14.22
CA THR A 251 0.53 -4.69 -13.27
C THR A 251 0.08 -4.83 -11.81
N LEU A 252 0.14 -6.07 -11.29
CA LEU A 252 -0.28 -6.39 -9.92
C LEU A 252 0.47 -5.62 -8.81
N HIS A 253 1.70 -5.15 -9.08
CA HIS A 253 2.49 -4.38 -8.11
C HIS A 253 1.93 -2.97 -7.85
N ASP A 254 1.18 -2.40 -8.80
CA ASP A 254 0.59 -1.06 -8.68
C ASP A 254 -0.75 -1.07 -7.93
N ARG A 255 -1.23 -2.25 -7.49
CA ARG A 255 -2.49 -2.39 -6.75
C ARG A 255 -2.57 -1.40 -5.58
N HIS A 256 -1.50 -1.26 -4.80
CA HIS A 256 -1.50 -0.36 -3.64
C HIS A 256 -1.67 1.11 -4.08
N ALA A 257 -1.11 1.51 -5.22
CA ALA A 257 -1.30 2.84 -5.77
C ALA A 257 -2.76 3.06 -6.18
N TYR A 258 -3.39 2.09 -6.85
CA TYR A 258 -4.80 2.19 -7.26
C TYR A 258 -5.78 2.13 -6.08
N SER A 259 -5.52 1.32 -5.05
CA SER A 259 -6.32 1.30 -3.81
C SER A 259 -6.20 2.65 -3.06
N LYS A 260 -5.00 3.25 -3.04
CA LYS A 260 -4.81 4.62 -2.54
C LYS A 260 -5.58 5.66 -3.35
N MET A 261 -5.57 5.56 -4.69
CA MET A 261 -6.35 6.44 -5.57
C MET A 261 -7.86 6.28 -5.33
N ALA A 262 -8.35 5.06 -5.07
CA ALA A 262 -9.75 4.82 -4.72
C ALA A 262 -10.15 5.48 -3.39
N MET A 263 -9.29 5.39 -2.36
CA MET A 263 -9.51 6.11 -1.10
C MET A 263 -9.53 7.63 -1.29
N LEU A 264 -8.63 8.17 -2.12
CA LEU A 264 -8.59 9.60 -2.46
C LEU A 264 -9.84 10.04 -3.24
N ALA A 265 -10.36 9.21 -4.14
CA ALA A 265 -11.58 9.48 -4.90
C ALA A 265 -12.78 9.64 -3.97
N LYS A 266 -12.90 8.76 -2.96
CA LYS A 266 -13.93 8.86 -1.92
C LYS A 266 -13.80 10.15 -1.10
N GLN A 267 -12.59 10.47 -0.63
CA GLN A 267 -12.36 11.63 0.22
C GLN A 267 -12.54 12.97 -0.50
N ARG A 268 -12.12 13.06 -1.77
CA ARG A 268 -12.07 14.32 -2.53
C ARG A 268 -13.32 14.58 -3.36
N TYR A 269 -13.93 13.54 -3.90
CA TYR A 269 -15.05 13.63 -4.85
C TYR A 269 -16.32 12.91 -4.37
N GLY A 270 -16.28 12.19 -3.24
CA GLY A 270 -17.43 11.41 -2.77
C GLY A 270 -17.76 10.21 -3.66
N LEU A 271 -16.79 9.72 -4.43
CA LEU A 271 -16.92 8.56 -5.31
C LEU A 271 -16.62 7.28 -4.51
N ASP A 272 -17.63 6.43 -4.34
CA ASP A 272 -17.48 5.13 -3.70
C ASP A 272 -17.02 4.10 -4.75
N LEU A 273 -15.70 3.98 -4.90
CA LEU A 273 -15.09 2.98 -5.75
C LEU A 273 -14.91 1.67 -4.98
N ILE A 274 -15.31 0.55 -5.59
CA ILE A 274 -15.04 -0.78 -5.06
C ILE A 274 -13.55 -1.05 -5.22
N ASP A 275 -12.84 -1.38 -4.15
CA ASP A 275 -11.48 -1.90 -4.25
C ASP A 275 -11.57 -3.21 -5.03
N GLY A 276 -10.91 -3.26 -6.19
CA GLY A 276 -10.69 -4.51 -6.91
C GLY A 276 -9.85 -5.39 -6.00
N MET A 277 -10.51 -6.20 -5.16
CA MET A 277 -9.92 -7.16 -4.23
C MET A 277 -9.22 -8.32 -4.98
N LEU A 278 -8.55 -8.01 -6.09
CA LEU A 278 -7.67 -8.89 -6.82
C LEU A 278 -6.68 -9.47 -5.81
N PRO A 279 -6.57 -10.80 -5.72
CA PRO A 279 -5.60 -11.43 -4.84
C PRO A 279 -4.22 -10.80 -5.07
N ASN A 280 -3.50 -10.48 -3.99
CA ASN A 280 -2.07 -10.19 -4.07
C ASN A 280 -1.35 -11.47 -4.49
N CYS A 281 -1.55 -11.92 -5.72
CA CYS A 281 -0.59 -12.79 -6.36
C CYS A 281 0.62 -11.90 -6.62
N CYS A 282 1.49 -11.77 -5.62
CA CYS A 282 2.78 -11.10 -5.72
C CYS A 282 3.68 -11.91 -6.68
N ILE A 283 3.38 -11.82 -7.97
CA ILE A 283 4.05 -12.55 -9.05
C ILE A 283 5.42 -11.92 -9.25
N GLY A 284 6.46 -12.66 -8.86
CA GLY A 284 7.81 -12.46 -9.35
C GLY A 284 8.90 -12.90 -8.39
N GLN A 285 8.83 -12.51 -7.11
CA GLN A 285 9.97 -12.67 -6.17
C GLN A 285 9.59 -13.00 -4.72
N SER A 286 8.31 -12.97 -4.35
CA SER A 286 7.89 -13.22 -2.97
C SER A 286 7.76 -14.74 -2.69
N LEU A 287 8.24 -15.19 -1.53
CA LEU A 287 8.09 -16.58 -1.09
C LEU A 287 6.63 -16.84 -0.70
N ASP A 288 6.02 -17.85 -1.32
CA ASP A 288 4.72 -18.40 -0.89
C ASP A 288 4.92 -19.26 0.36
N VAL A 289 4.10 -19.05 1.38
CA VAL A 289 4.14 -19.79 2.64
C VAL A 289 3.97 -21.28 2.42
N VAL A 290 3.11 -21.70 1.49
CA VAL A 290 2.90 -23.12 1.21
C VAL A 290 4.18 -23.77 0.67
N LYS A 291 4.96 -23.03 -0.13
CA LYS A 291 6.28 -23.50 -0.59
C LYS A 291 7.28 -23.56 0.57
N VAL A 292 7.28 -22.55 1.43
CA VAL A 292 8.12 -22.52 2.64
C VAL A 292 7.81 -23.71 3.56
N MET A 293 6.54 -24.04 3.76
CA MET A 293 6.12 -25.16 4.61
C MET A 293 6.56 -26.52 4.05
N ARG A 294 6.51 -26.70 2.72
CA ARG A 294 6.95 -27.96 2.08
C ARG A 294 8.45 -28.21 2.27
N SER A 295 9.25 -27.15 2.29
CA SER A 295 10.71 -27.22 2.46
C SER A 295 11.18 -26.42 3.68
N LEU A 296 10.51 -26.58 4.83
CA LEU A 296 10.83 -25.81 6.03
C LEU A 296 12.31 -25.97 6.45
N GLY A 297 12.88 -27.17 6.28
CA GLY A 297 14.27 -27.46 6.63
C GLY A 297 15.31 -26.68 5.82
N GLU A 298 15.07 -26.51 4.51
CA GLU A 298 15.90 -25.67 3.63
C GLU A 298 15.71 -24.21 4.01
N PHE A 299 14.45 -23.78 4.18
CA PHE A 299 14.13 -22.39 4.54
C PHE A 299 14.83 -21.92 5.83
N VAL A 300 14.76 -22.68 6.93
CA VAL A 300 15.41 -22.27 8.18
C VAL A 300 16.94 -22.34 8.14
N SER A 301 17.49 -23.04 7.15
CA SER A 301 18.93 -23.13 6.90
C SER A 301 19.41 -21.97 6.04
N ASP A 302 18.63 -21.56 5.04
CA ASP A 302 19.00 -20.58 4.03
C ASP A 302 18.57 -19.15 4.40
N PHE A 303 17.68 -18.98 5.38
CA PHE A 303 17.20 -17.67 5.83
C PHE A 303 17.63 -17.38 7.27
N ASN A 304 17.83 -16.09 7.56
CA ASN A 304 18.02 -15.57 8.91
C ASN A 304 16.75 -14.85 9.37
N TYR A 305 16.31 -15.17 10.58
CA TYR A 305 15.21 -14.48 11.22
C TYR A 305 15.69 -13.20 11.94
N CYS A 306 14.95 -12.11 11.78
CA CYS A 306 15.10 -10.90 12.58
C CYS A 306 13.91 -10.75 13.54
N LEU A 307 14.18 -10.78 14.84
CA LEU A 307 13.15 -10.74 15.88
C LEU A 307 12.43 -9.39 15.92
N ASN A 308 13.18 -8.29 15.74
CA ASN A 308 12.66 -6.93 15.88
C ASN A 308 11.70 -6.55 14.75
N GLN A 309 12.06 -6.88 13.50
CA GLN A 309 11.27 -6.54 12.31
C GLN A 309 10.33 -7.68 11.88
N GLN A 310 10.41 -8.85 12.53
CA GLN A 310 9.64 -10.05 12.22
C GLN A 310 9.70 -10.47 10.74
N LEU A 311 10.91 -10.40 10.17
CA LEU A 311 11.17 -10.73 8.79
C LEU A 311 12.29 -11.76 8.67
N PHE A 312 12.28 -12.47 7.54
CA PHE A 312 13.31 -13.41 7.15
C PHE A 312 14.10 -12.86 5.96
N ILE A 313 15.41 -13.03 5.99
CA ILE A 313 16.31 -12.57 4.94
C ILE A 313 17.14 -13.75 4.46
N GLU A 314 17.19 -13.94 3.15
CA GLU A 314 18.02 -14.95 2.51
C GLU A 314 19.52 -14.70 2.79
N LYS A 315 20.25 -15.75 3.16
CA LYS A 315 21.68 -15.71 3.47
C LYS A 315 22.55 -15.54 2.23
N THR A 316 22.18 -16.21 1.14
CA THR A 316 22.93 -16.24 -0.11
C THR A 316 21.96 -16.18 -1.27
N SER A 317 22.18 -15.25 -2.20
CA SER A 317 21.42 -15.19 -3.43
C SER A 317 22.38 -15.24 -4.63
N PRO A 318 22.02 -15.99 -5.70
CA PRO A 318 22.70 -15.87 -6.98
C PRO A 318 22.44 -14.50 -7.64
N ASN A 319 21.34 -13.83 -7.26
CA ASN A 319 20.97 -12.53 -7.76
C ASN A 319 21.62 -11.41 -6.95
N ARG A 320 21.63 -10.19 -7.50
CA ARG A 320 22.12 -8.99 -6.79
C ARG A 320 21.20 -8.56 -5.63
N SER A 321 20.00 -9.14 -5.53
CA SER A 321 19.02 -8.92 -4.47
C SER A 321 18.84 -10.18 -3.62
N LEU A 322 18.64 -9.98 -2.31
CA LEU A 322 18.24 -11.03 -1.38
C LEU A 322 16.72 -11.10 -1.31
N ARG A 323 16.18 -12.30 -1.18
CA ARG A 323 14.75 -12.48 -0.91
C ARG A 323 14.42 -12.16 0.55
N VAL A 324 13.27 -11.52 0.77
CA VAL A 324 12.75 -11.18 2.10
C VAL A 324 11.33 -11.71 2.25
N LEU A 325 11.04 -12.34 3.39
CA LEU A 325 9.70 -12.78 3.76
C LEU A 325 9.22 -12.01 5.01
N THR A 326 8.10 -11.31 4.89
CA THR A 326 7.50 -10.47 5.93
C THR A 326 6.15 -11.05 6.38
N ALA A 327 5.62 -10.54 7.49
CA ALA A 327 4.27 -10.90 7.94
C ALA A 327 3.17 -10.55 6.91
N GLU A 328 3.40 -9.55 6.06
CA GLU A 328 2.47 -9.20 4.97
C GLU A 328 2.41 -10.27 3.90
N HIS A 329 3.56 -10.82 3.48
CA HIS A 329 3.59 -11.97 2.57
C HIS A 329 2.89 -13.20 3.18
N MET A 330 3.03 -13.40 4.50
CA MET A 330 2.28 -14.45 5.21
C MET A 330 0.76 -14.20 5.13
N ALA A 331 0.33 -12.96 5.36
CA ALA A 331 -1.06 -12.56 5.30
C ALA A 331 -1.65 -12.70 3.87
N ASP A 332 -0.89 -12.33 2.83
CA ASP A 332 -1.26 -12.53 1.43
C ASP A 332 -1.52 -14.00 1.11
N SER A 333 -0.59 -14.86 1.55
CA SER A 333 -0.69 -16.29 1.36
C SER A 333 -1.89 -16.89 2.11
N MET A 334 -2.18 -16.41 3.32
CA MET A 334 -3.36 -16.84 4.08
C MET A 334 -4.66 -16.36 3.44
N ARG A 335 -4.68 -15.17 2.83
CA ARG A 335 -5.84 -14.70 2.06
C ARG A 335 -6.11 -15.58 0.84
N THR A 336 -5.06 -16.13 0.24
CA THR A 336 -5.17 -16.98 -0.96
C THR A 336 -5.54 -18.42 -0.62
N HIS A 337 -4.87 -19.01 0.38
CA HIS A 337 -5.00 -20.44 0.71
C HIS A 337 -5.93 -20.73 1.90
N GLY A 338 -6.43 -19.68 2.56
CA GLY A 338 -7.26 -19.77 3.77
C GLY A 338 -6.45 -19.88 5.07
N LEU A 339 -7.11 -19.58 6.19
CA LEU A 339 -6.50 -19.61 7.53
C LEU A 339 -6.12 -21.04 8.00
N GLY A 340 -6.64 -22.10 7.36
CA GLY A 340 -6.30 -23.50 7.67
C GLY A 340 -4.81 -23.83 7.49
N VAL A 341 -4.08 -23.03 6.70
CA VAL A 341 -2.62 -23.14 6.55
C VAL A 341 -1.90 -22.98 7.90
N LEU A 342 -2.42 -22.15 8.81
CA LEU A 342 -1.79 -21.86 10.11
C LEU A 342 -1.61 -23.13 10.96
N ASN A 343 -2.66 -23.96 11.11
CA ASN A 343 -2.59 -25.20 11.89
C ASN A 343 -1.59 -26.18 11.28
N THR A 344 -1.56 -26.26 9.95
CA THR A 344 -0.61 -27.10 9.23
C THR A 344 0.82 -26.61 9.43
N SER A 345 1.06 -25.30 9.44
CA SER A 345 2.38 -24.70 9.70
C SER A 345 2.91 -25.03 11.09
N VAL A 346 2.05 -24.96 12.12
CA VAL A 346 2.41 -25.32 13.49
C VAL A 346 2.77 -26.81 13.57
N ASN A 347 2.01 -27.69 12.93
CA ASN A 347 2.29 -29.13 12.91
C ASN A 347 3.62 -29.46 12.19
N VAL A 348 3.87 -28.87 11.02
CA VAL A 348 5.15 -29.05 10.31
C VAL A 348 6.32 -28.54 11.16
N THR A 349 6.14 -27.41 11.85
CA THR A 349 7.15 -26.87 12.76
C THR A 349 7.39 -27.79 13.96
N TYR A 350 6.33 -28.36 14.54
CA TYR A 350 6.43 -29.35 15.62
C TYR A 350 7.25 -30.58 15.18
N GLN A 351 6.94 -31.15 14.01
CA GLN A 351 7.67 -32.30 13.47
C GLN A 351 9.15 -31.96 13.22
N PHE A 352 9.43 -30.78 12.68
CA PHE A 352 10.78 -30.29 12.49
C PHE A 352 11.54 -30.14 13.82
N LEU A 353 10.94 -29.48 14.81
CA LEU A 353 11.52 -29.31 16.14
C LEU A 353 11.79 -30.65 16.81
N ARG A 354 10.89 -31.63 16.67
CA ARG A 354 11.09 -32.99 17.19
C ARG A 354 12.34 -33.64 16.60
N SER A 355 12.54 -33.52 15.29
CA SER A 355 13.76 -34.01 14.63
C SER A 355 15.00 -33.27 15.14
N LYS A 356 14.96 -31.95 15.28
CA LYS A 356 16.10 -31.16 15.79
C LYS A 356 16.42 -31.42 17.26
N PHE A 357 15.41 -31.64 18.09
CA PHE A 357 15.61 -32.05 19.48
C PHE A 357 16.24 -33.43 19.61
N ALA A 358 15.99 -34.36 18.67
CA ALA A 358 16.69 -35.64 18.66
C ALA A 358 18.20 -35.44 18.42
N VAL A 359 18.57 -34.55 17.49
CA VAL A 359 19.98 -34.17 17.25
C VAL A 359 20.57 -33.44 18.46
N PHE A 360 19.81 -32.52 19.08
CA PHE A 360 20.20 -31.82 20.30
C PHE A 360 20.49 -32.79 21.46
N ASN A 361 19.62 -33.79 21.64
CA ASN A 361 19.79 -34.81 22.66
C ASN A 361 21.02 -35.70 22.41
N GLN A 362 21.28 -36.06 21.15
CA GLN A 362 22.51 -36.78 20.78
C GLN A 362 23.75 -35.93 21.06
N PHE A 363 23.71 -34.64 20.74
CA PHE A 363 24.82 -33.71 20.93
C PHE A 363 25.22 -33.59 22.41
N LEU A 364 24.24 -33.44 23.31
CA LEU A 364 24.51 -33.34 24.75
C LEU A 364 24.83 -34.68 25.43
N ARG A 365 24.53 -35.80 24.77
CA ARG A 365 24.90 -37.14 25.24
C ARG A 365 26.34 -37.51 24.91
N ASP A 366 26.98 -36.80 23.97
CA ASP A 366 28.38 -36.99 23.65
C ASP A 366 29.23 -36.93 24.93
N GLU A 367 30.02 -37.98 25.15
CA GLU A 367 30.78 -38.17 26.39
C GLU A 367 31.75 -37.02 26.65
N HIS A 368 32.37 -36.47 25.59
CA HIS A 368 33.31 -35.36 25.72
C HIS A 368 32.60 -34.06 26.14
N ILE A 369 31.41 -33.80 25.56
CA ILE A 369 30.60 -32.62 25.91
C ILE A 369 30.06 -32.77 27.33
N HIS A 370 29.43 -33.89 27.64
CA HIS A 370 28.82 -34.14 28.94
C HIS A 370 29.88 -34.06 30.06
N ALA A 371 31.04 -34.70 29.88
CA ALA A 371 32.12 -34.64 30.86
C ALA A 371 32.67 -33.21 31.05
N GLN A 372 32.77 -32.42 29.98
CA GLN A 372 33.22 -31.04 30.08
C GLN A 372 32.20 -30.14 30.79
N LEU A 373 30.90 -30.28 30.47
CA LEU A 373 29.83 -29.55 31.15
C LEU A 373 29.78 -29.87 32.64
N GLN A 374 29.90 -31.15 33.01
CA GLN A 374 29.97 -31.58 34.41
C GLN A 374 31.19 -30.99 35.16
N LYS A 375 32.36 -30.94 34.51
CA LYS A 375 33.56 -30.29 35.07
C LYS A 375 33.34 -28.79 35.32
N ASP A 376 32.67 -28.11 34.40
CA ASP A 376 32.39 -26.68 34.53
C ASP A 376 31.32 -26.38 35.59
N ILE A 377 30.27 -27.21 35.69
CA ILE A 377 29.26 -27.16 36.76
C ILE A 377 29.93 -27.34 38.12
N ARG A 378 30.75 -28.39 38.28
CA ARG A 378 31.44 -28.70 39.53
C ARG A 378 32.36 -27.54 39.95
N TYR A 379 33.17 -27.04 39.03
CA TYR A 379 34.05 -25.90 39.32
C TYR A 379 33.28 -24.64 39.75
N PHE A 380 32.18 -24.32 39.07
CA PHE A 380 31.37 -23.14 39.43
C PHE A 380 30.76 -23.27 40.82
N ARG A 381 30.28 -24.47 41.19
CA ARG A 381 29.76 -24.74 42.54
C ARG A 381 30.84 -24.67 43.61
N GLU A 382 32.02 -25.24 43.36
CA GLU A 382 33.13 -25.25 44.32
C GLU A 382 33.75 -23.86 44.55
N ASN A 383 33.72 -22.98 43.54
CA ASN A 383 34.36 -21.66 43.59
C ASN A 383 33.36 -20.49 43.67
N LEU A 384 32.14 -20.75 44.12
CA LEU A 384 31.03 -19.79 44.05
C LEU A 384 31.31 -18.46 44.78
N GLU A 385 31.90 -18.54 45.98
CA GLU A 385 32.30 -17.39 46.79
C GLU A 385 33.48 -16.62 46.19
N ALA A 386 34.54 -17.34 45.78
CA ALA A 386 35.73 -16.74 45.18
C ALA A 386 35.42 -16.01 43.86
N LEU A 387 34.49 -16.55 43.07
CA LEU A 387 34.04 -15.98 41.81
C LEU A 387 33.02 -14.85 41.98
N LYS A 388 32.54 -14.58 43.21
CA LYS A 388 31.45 -13.63 43.48
C LYS A 388 30.21 -13.92 42.62
N LYS A 389 29.89 -15.21 42.42
CA LYS A 389 28.78 -15.68 41.57
C LYS A 389 28.86 -15.24 40.10
N LEU A 390 30.06 -15.01 39.56
CA LEU A 390 30.28 -14.66 38.15
C LEU A 390 30.96 -15.82 37.42
N TYR A 391 30.32 -16.36 36.39
CA TYR A 391 30.92 -17.43 35.58
C TYR A 391 32.14 -16.94 34.80
N PRO A 392 33.31 -17.62 34.85
CA PRO A 392 34.54 -17.12 34.23
C PRO A 392 34.49 -17.10 32.69
N PRO A 393 34.72 -15.95 32.02
CA PRO A 393 34.72 -15.87 30.55
C PRO A 393 35.81 -16.70 29.88
N LYS A 394 36.99 -16.79 30.52
CA LYS A 394 38.10 -17.61 30.02
C LYS A 394 37.74 -19.10 29.89
N ARG A 395 36.85 -19.61 30.75
CA ARG A 395 36.36 -20.99 30.67
C ARG A 395 35.41 -21.18 29.49
N ALA A 396 34.49 -20.25 29.25
CA ALA A 396 33.62 -20.28 28.07
C ALA A 396 34.43 -20.23 26.76
N GLU A 397 35.46 -19.39 26.70
CA GLU A 397 36.38 -19.32 25.54
C GLU A 397 37.21 -20.58 25.37
N HIS A 398 37.72 -21.16 26.46
CA HIS A 398 38.43 -22.42 26.42
C HIS A 398 37.54 -23.56 25.95
N PHE A 399 36.30 -23.62 26.45
CA PHE A 399 35.30 -24.58 25.98
C PHE A 399 35.10 -24.45 24.46
N ASN A 400 34.83 -23.24 23.96
CA ASN A 400 34.66 -23.01 22.52
C ASN A 400 35.88 -23.47 21.71
N LYS A 401 37.10 -23.10 22.14
CA LYS A 401 38.37 -23.46 21.46
C LYS A 401 38.69 -24.96 21.49
N ALA A 402 38.43 -25.64 22.61
CA ALA A 402 38.70 -27.06 22.77
C ALA A 402 37.94 -27.90 21.73
N PHE A 403 36.68 -27.51 21.45
CA PHE A 403 35.86 -28.20 20.45
C PHE A 403 36.10 -27.74 19.01
N SER A 404 36.69 -26.56 18.79
CA SER A 404 37.19 -26.16 17.46
C SER A 404 38.37 -27.03 16.98
N GLN A 405 39.23 -27.50 17.90
CA GLN A 405 40.40 -28.32 17.57
C GLN A 405 40.07 -29.77 17.21
N LEU A 406 38.91 -30.27 17.65
CA LEU A 406 38.45 -31.64 17.38
C LEU A 406 37.93 -31.85 15.94
N THR A 407 37.80 -30.77 15.15
CA THR A 407 37.32 -30.85 13.75
C THR A 407 38.50 -30.57 12.82
N SER A 408 39.08 -31.62 12.21
CA SER A 408 40.37 -31.55 11.51
C SER A 408 40.30 -31.38 9.99
N GLN A 409 39.15 -30.99 9.41
CA GLN A 409 39.04 -30.74 7.96
C GLN A 409 38.85 -29.26 7.65
N GLU A 410 39.69 -28.71 6.77
CA GLU A 410 39.61 -27.32 6.31
C GLU A 410 38.29 -27.06 5.59
N GLY A 411 37.47 -26.17 6.15
CA GLY A 411 36.22 -25.70 5.54
C GLY A 411 34.94 -26.30 6.12
N GLU A 412 35.01 -27.34 6.94
CA GLU A 412 33.82 -27.83 7.65
C GLU A 412 33.50 -26.96 8.89
N PRO A 413 32.21 -26.70 9.19
CA PRO A 413 31.84 -26.01 10.41
C PRO A 413 32.31 -26.82 11.62
N THR A 414 32.91 -26.13 12.60
CA THR A 414 33.38 -26.76 13.84
C THR A 414 32.21 -27.41 14.57
N TYR A 415 32.51 -28.33 15.49
CA TYR A 415 31.46 -28.96 16.30
C TYR A 415 30.56 -27.93 17.01
N MET A 416 31.14 -26.84 17.53
CA MET A 416 30.39 -25.73 18.14
C MET A 416 29.59 -24.91 17.13
N ASP A 417 30.10 -24.73 15.90
CA ASP A 417 29.34 -24.07 14.83
C ASP A 417 28.12 -24.91 14.43
N ARG A 418 28.26 -26.24 14.35
CA ARG A 418 27.13 -27.15 14.11
C ARG A 418 26.08 -27.02 15.21
N PHE A 419 26.52 -26.87 16.47
CA PHE A 419 25.60 -26.67 17.58
C PHE A 419 24.88 -25.33 17.50
N ARG A 420 25.61 -24.24 17.22
CA ARG A 420 25.03 -22.92 17.00
C ARG A 420 24.02 -22.95 15.86
N MET A 421 24.37 -23.55 14.72
CA MET A 421 23.47 -23.70 13.56
C MET A 421 22.21 -24.50 13.91
N LEU A 422 22.34 -25.57 14.70
CA LEU A 422 21.19 -26.34 15.19
C LEU A 422 20.24 -25.46 16.01
N VAL A 423 20.78 -24.70 16.97
CA VAL A 423 20.00 -23.77 17.80
C VAL A 423 19.37 -22.66 16.95
N THR A 424 20.11 -22.11 15.98
CA THR A 424 19.60 -21.13 15.01
C THR A 424 18.43 -21.67 14.21
N GLN A 425 18.55 -22.87 13.66
CA GLN A 425 17.47 -23.50 12.86
C GLN A 425 16.21 -23.72 13.69
N MET A 426 16.36 -24.14 14.96
CA MET A 426 15.22 -24.27 15.89
C MET A 426 14.54 -22.93 16.12
N GLY A 427 15.30 -21.86 16.37
CA GLY A 427 14.73 -20.54 16.59
C GLY A 427 14.18 -19.88 15.32
N ASN A 428 14.76 -20.12 14.15
CA ASN A 428 14.19 -19.70 12.85
C ASN A 428 12.82 -20.37 12.61
N ALA A 429 12.66 -21.65 12.95
CA ALA A 429 11.38 -22.34 12.85
C ALA A 429 10.31 -21.74 13.79
N LEU A 430 10.71 -21.34 15.01
CA LEU A 430 9.83 -20.62 15.94
C LEU A 430 9.50 -19.21 15.46
N GLY A 431 10.48 -18.52 14.88
CA GLY A 431 10.27 -17.24 14.19
C GLY A 431 9.25 -17.36 13.05
N PHE A 432 9.25 -18.49 12.34
CA PHE A 432 8.31 -18.74 11.25
C PHE A 432 6.88 -18.86 11.77
N VAL A 433 6.65 -19.64 12.83
CA VAL A 433 5.35 -19.72 13.50
C VAL A 433 4.92 -18.35 13.99
N ARG A 434 5.83 -17.58 14.62
CA ARG A 434 5.55 -16.22 15.06
C ARG A 434 5.11 -15.30 13.92
N SER A 435 5.84 -15.27 12.81
CA SER A 435 5.49 -14.47 11.63
C SER A 435 4.15 -14.91 11.02
N MET A 436 3.85 -16.22 11.05
CA MET A 436 2.54 -16.75 10.64
C MET A 436 1.42 -16.24 11.56
N SER A 437 1.59 -16.31 12.88
CA SER A 437 0.60 -15.77 13.83
C SER A 437 0.37 -14.27 13.62
N SER A 438 1.43 -13.49 13.38
CA SER A 438 1.33 -12.06 13.06
C SER A 438 0.57 -11.82 11.75
N GLY A 439 0.85 -12.60 10.71
CA GLY A 439 0.11 -12.57 9.44
C GLY A 439 -1.37 -12.89 9.62
N ALA A 440 -1.69 -13.91 10.43
CA ALA A 440 -3.07 -14.29 10.75
C ALA A 440 -3.81 -13.16 11.49
N ALA A 441 -3.15 -12.52 12.47
CA ALA A 441 -3.72 -11.38 13.18
C ALA A 441 -4.00 -10.18 12.25
N ALA A 442 -3.13 -9.93 11.27
CA ALA A 442 -3.36 -8.89 10.27
C ALA A 442 -4.58 -9.18 9.39
N VAL A 443 -4.69 -10.43 8.89
CA VAL A 443 -5.86 -10.88 8.10
C VAL A 443 -7.15 -10.76 8.91
N ALA A 444 -7.13 -11.22 10.16
CA ALA A 444 -8.30 -11.21 11.01
C ALA A 444 -8.71 -9.80 11.49
N SER A 445 -7.75 -8.90 11.69
CA SER A 445 -8.01 -7.46 11.93
C SER A 445 -8.76 -6.82 10.77
N GLN A 446 -8.36 -7.13 9.53
CA GLN A 446 -9.06 -6.67 8.32
C GLN A 446 -10.44 -7.32 8.21
N MET A 447 -10.57 -8.60 8.56
CA MET A 447 -11.86 -9.29 8.57
C MET A 447 -12.88 -8.65 9.54
N LYS A 448 -12.41 -8.05 10.64
CA LYS A 448 -13.27 -7.33 11.61
C LYS A 448 -14.04 -6.17 10.97
N ALA A 449 -13.54 -5.55 9.91
CA ALA A 449 -14.26 -4.49 9.20
C ALA A 449 -15.54 -5.00 8.51
N TYR A 450 -15.63 -6.30 8.22
CA TYR A 450 -16.84 -6.94 7.69
C TYR A 450 -17.78 -7.43 8.79
N ASP A 451 -17.36 -7.42 10.06
CA ASP A 451 -18.13 -7.91 11.23
C ASP A 451 -19.23 -6.91 11.65
N THR A 452 -19.13 -5.63 11.26
CA THR A 452 -20.10 -4.57 11.63
C THR A 452 -21.40 -4.56 10.82
N ILE A 453 -21.57 -5.41 9.81
CA ILE A 453 -22.74 -5.38 8.92
C ILE A 453 -23.90 -6.25 9.45
N VAL A 454 -23.68 -7.08 10.48
CA VAL A 454 -24.68 -8.09 10.92
C VAL A 454 -25.62 -7.63 12.03
N ASP A 455 -25.23 -6.61 12.81
CA ASP A 455 -26.00 -6.20 14.00
C ASP A 455 -27.25 -5.36 13.68
N ASP A 456 -27.35 -4.78 12.47
CA ASP A 456 -28.46 -3.88 12.09
C ASP A 456 -29.59 -4.54 11.26
N ILE A 457 -29.48 -5.81 10.88
CA ILE A 457 -30.57 -6.51 10.16
C ILE A 457 -31.49 -7.18 11.19
N VAL A 458 -32.43 -6.40 11.72
CA VAL A 458 -33.55 -6.90 12.54
C VAL A 458 -34.56 -7.56 11.61
N ILE A 459 -34.61 -8.90 11.60
CA ILE A 459 -35.68 -9.64 10.94
C ILE A 459 -36.87 -9.64 11.91
N SER A 460 -37.88 -8.83 11.64
CA SER A 460 -39.14 -8.86 12.39
C SER A 460 -39.86 -10.19 12.15
N GLU A 461 -40.33 -10.82 13.23
CA GLU A 461 -40.99 -12.14 13.23
C GLU A 461 -42.44 -12.11 12.68
N SER A 462 -42.93 -10.97 12.18
CA SER A 462 -44.31 -10.84 11.71
C SER A 462 -44.42 -10.97 10.18
N ASP A 463 -44.67 -12.18 9.70
CA ASP A 463 -45.81 -12.58 8.86
C ASP A 463 -45.48 -13.80 7.99
N GLY A 464 -46.48 -14.68 7.89
CA GLY A 464 -46.40 -16.02 7.30
C GLY A 464 -46.16 -16.09 5.79
N ASP A 465 -45.85 -17.30 5.34
CA ASP A 465 -45.77 -17.82 3.96
C ASP A 465 -45.73 -16.77 2.85
N THR A 466 -44.62 -16.04 2.79
CA THR A 466 -44.27 -15.16 1.67
C THR A 466 -43.05 -15.73 0.93
N PRO A 467 -42.87 -15.41 -0.36
CA PRO A 467 -41.70 -15.81 -1.18
C PRO A 467 -40.33 -15.33 -0.63
N LEU A 468 -40.34 -14.64 0.51
CA LEU A 468 -39.19 -14.20 1.30
C LEU A 468 -38.63 -15.29 2.23
N GLN A 469 -39.32 -16.42 2.43
CA GLN A 469 -38.86 -17.50 3.32
C GLN A 469 -37.54 -18.16 2.88
N PRO A 470 -37.33 -18.48 1.57
CA PRO A 470 -36.03 -18.96 1.09
C PRO A 470 -34.93 -17.92 1.24
N LEU A 471 -35.26 -16.63 1.09
CA LEU A 471 -34.31 -15.54 1.32
C LEU A 471 -33.95 -15.40 2.80
N LYS A 472 -34.93 -15.58 3.71
CA LYS A 472 -34.71 -15.62 5.16
C LYS A 472 -33.82 -16.81 5.54
N GLU A 473 -34.10 -18.02 5.04
CA GLU A 473 -33.27 -19.21 5.26
C GLU A 473 -31.84 -18.99 4.77
N LEU A 474 -31.66 -18.46 3.56
CA LEU A 474 -30.35 -18.15 3.00
C LEU A 474 -29.60 -17.10 3.83
N LEU A 475 -30.30 -16.07 4.32
CA LEU A 475 -29.72 -15.05 5.21
C LEU A 475 -29.33 -15.62 6.58
N THR A 476 -30.12 -16.54 7.15
CA THR A 476 -29.73 -17.27 8.37
C THR A 476 -28.55 -18.20 8.14
N ASP A 477 -28.49 -18.92 7.03
CA ASP A 477 -27.35 -19.79 6.70
C ASP A 477 -26.08 -18.97 6.47
N LEU A 478 -26.19 -17.83 5.77
CA LEU A 478 -25.08 -16.88 5.61
C LEU A 478 -24.68 -16.27 6.96
N ARG A 479 -25.62 -15.98 7.86
CA ARG A 479 -25.34 -15.53 9.24
C ARG A 479 -24.65 -16.62 10.05
N ASP A 480 -25.07 -17.87 9.97
CA ASP A 480 -24.46 -18.99 10.68
C ASP A 480 -23.08 -19.34 10.13
N GLN A 481 -22.88 -19.24 8.81
CA GLN A 481 -21.57 -19.40 8.19
C GLN A 481 -20.65 -18.22 8.53
N ALA A 482 -21.15 -16.99 8.52
CA ALA A 482 -20.42 -15.81 8.99
C ALA A 482 -20.09 -15.92 10.48
N ASN A 483 -20.99 -16.40 11.32
CA ASN A 483 -20.77 -16.64 12.74
C ASN A 483 -19.76 -17.78 12.97
N LYS A 484 -19.80 -18.88 12.23
CA LYS A 484 -18.78 -19.95 12.29
C LYS A 484 -17.41 -19.44 11.86
N ASN A 485 -17.35 -18.64 10.79
CA ASN A 485 -16.12 -17.98 10.36
C ASN A 485 -15.66 -16.96 11.40
N ARG A 486 -16.59 -16.24 12.04
CA ARG A 486 -16.34 -15.29 13.13
C ARG A 486 -15.87 -16.00 14.40
N ASP A 487 -16.37 -17.17 14.74
CA ASP A 487 -15.93 -17.97 15.88
C ASP A 487 -14.56 -18.58 15.60
N PHE A 488 -14.30 -19.02 14.36
CA PHE A 488 -12.96 -19.39 13.91
C PHE A 488 -11.99 -18.20 14.01
N THR A 489 -12.45 -16.98 13.67
CA THR A 489 -11.65 -15.75 13.71
C THR A 489 -11.49 -15.22 15.14
N LYS A 490 -12.51 -15.28 16.00
CA LYS A 490 -12.49 -14.88 17.41
C LYS A 490 -11.69 -15.86 18.26
N ALA A 491 -11.81 -17.17 18.00
CA ALA A 491 -10.95 -18.19 18.59
C ALA A 491 -9.49 -18.02 18.14
N SER A 492 -9.25 -17.50 16.92
CA SER A 492 -7.90 -17.30 16.38
C SER A 492 -7.27 -15.92 16.65
N SER A 493 -8.03 -14.84 16.90
CA SER A 493 -7.53 -13.47 16.62
C SER A 493 -7.35 -12.47 17.77
N PHE A 494 -7.57 -12.79 19.05
CA PHE A 494 -7.27 -11.74 20.06
C PHE A 494 -6.62 -12.18 21.37
N TYR A 495 -6.60 -13.47 21.70
CA TYR A 495 -5.98 -13.92 22.96
C TYR A 495 -5.30 -15.30 22.84
N TYR A 496 -5.82 -16.18 21.99
CA TYR A 496 -5.35 -17.57 21.90
C TYR A 496 -4.31 -17.83 20.80
N GLY A 497 -4.35 -17.17 19.63
CA GLY A 497 -3.50 -17.55 18.48
C GLY A 497 -1.97 -17.46 18.69
N PHE A 498 -1.48 -16.48 19.45
CA PHE A 498 -0.04 -16.23 19.64
C PHE A 498 0.52 -16.89 20.89
N LEU A 499 -0.20 -16.82 22.02
CA LEU A 499 0.22 -17.46 23.27
C LEU A 499 0.02 -18.98 23.19
N PHE A 500 -1.04 -19.49 22.58
CA PHE A 500 -1.32 -20.94 22.57
C PHE A 500 -0.34 -21.71 21.68
N GLN A 501 0.13 -21.17 20.55
CA GLN A 501 1.00 -21.93 19.63
C GLN A 501 2.43 -22.07 20.17
N SER A 502 3.00 -21.01 20.73
CA SER A 502 4.29 -21.08 21.41
C SER A 502 4.15 -21.83 22.74
N LYS A 503 3.05 -21.66 23.51
CA LYS A 503 2.79 -22.43 24.74
C LYS A 503 2.64 -23.92 24.45
N ILE A 504 1.86 -24.35 23.46
CA ILE A 504 1.74 -25.77 23.04
C ILE A 504 3.12 -26.31 22.68
N LEU A 505 3.86 -25.62 21.82
CA LEU A 505 5.20 -26.08 21.43
C LEU A 505 6.17 -26.10 22.61
N VAL A 506 6.03 -25.24 23.62
CA VAL A 506 6.86 -25.33 24.83
C VAL A 506 6.40 -26.50 25.71
N GLU A 507 5.11 -26.62 25.97
CA GLU A 507 4.53 -27.55 26.95
C GLU A 507 4.58 -29.01 26.48
N VAL A 508 4.38 -29.28 25.19
CA VAL A 508 4.51 -30.62 24.61
C VAL A 508 5.95 -31.14 24.71
N PHE A 509 6.95 -30.30 24.47
CA PHE A 509 8.35 -30.73 24.65
C PHE A 509 8.77 -30.73 26.12
N ARG A 510 8.25 -29.81 26.93
CA ARG A 510 8.51 -29.75 28.38
C ARG A 510 8.06 -31.02 29.08
N SER A 511 6.82 -31.46 28.88
CA SER A 511 6.30 -32.72 29.42
C SER A 511 7.12 -33.91 28.91
N ALA A 512 7.45 -33.96 27.62
CA ALA A 512 8.24 -35.04 27.05
C ALA A 512 9.66 -35.19 27.64
N PHE A 513 10.32 -34.09 28.05
CA PHE A 513 11.70 -34.12 28.55
C PHE A 513 11.82 -34.14 30.07
N LEU A 514 10.95 -33.43 30.80
CA LEU A 514 11.07 -33.31 32.26
C LEU A 514 10.49 -34.51 33.02
N ASP A 515 9.57 -35.26 32.42
CA ASP A 515 8.91 -36.39 33.08
C ASP A 515 9.78 -37.68 33.05
N ASP A 516 10.82 -37.72 32.21
CA ASP A 516 11.67 -38.90 31.99
C ASP A 516 13.13 -38.66 32.41
N LEU A 517 13.60 -39.44 33.39
CA LEU A 517 14.98 -39.44 33.91
C LEU A 517 16.05 -39.67 32.84
N LYS A 518 15.69 -40.28 31.70
CA LYS A 518 16.57 -40.49 30.54
C LYS A 518 17.12 -39.20 29.94
N TYR A 519 16.49 -38.06 30.21
CA TYR A 519 16.89 -36.75 29.69
C TYR A 519 17.55 -35.85 30.74
N ALA A 520 17.96 -36.39 31.89
CA ALA A 520 18.59 -35.61 32.96
C ALA A 520 19.85 -34.84 32.50
N HIS A 521 20.63 -35.39 31.56
CA HIS A 521 21.82 -34.73 31.00
C HIS A 521 21.49 -33.46 30.20
N LEU A 522 20.24 -33.28 29.74
CA LEU A 522 19.83 -32.03 29.08
C LEU A 522 19.81 -30.85 30.04
N LEU A 523 19.67 -31.09 31.35
CA LEU A 523 19.67 -30.05 32.37
C LEU A 523 21.03 -29.36 32.52
N ASP A 524 22.11 -29.98 32.04
CA ASP A 524 23.46 -29.37 32.06
C ASP A 524 23.64 -28.29 30.99
N PHE A 525 22.68 -28.13 30.09
CA PHE A 525 22.76 -27.21 28.95
C PHE A 525 22.99 -25.75 29.36
N PHE A 526 22.54 -25.30 30.54
CA PHE A 526 22.71 -23.90 30.96
C PHE A 526 24.18 -23.46 31.03
N VAL A 527 25.13 -24.39 31.24
CA VAL A 527 26.57 -24.12 31.24
C VAL A 527 27.17 -24.11 29.83
N ALA A 528 26.51 -24.73 28.85
CA ALA A 528 26.90 -24.63 27.44
C ALA A 528 26.58 -23.25 26.84
N VAL A 529 25.53 -22.58 27.35
CA VAL A 529 25.05 -21.29 26.83
C VAL A 529 26.15 -20.22 26.78
N PRO A 530 26.96 -19.97 27.83
CA PRO A 530 28.11 -19.08 27.75
C PRO A 530 29.03 -19.34 26.56
N ALA A 531 29.45 -20.59 26.33
CA ALA A 531 30.34 -20.93 25.23
C ALA A 531 29.67 -20.72 23.86
N LEU A 532 28.39 -21.06 23.72
CA LEU A 532 27.61 -20.82 22.51
C LEU A 532 27.46 -19.34 22.20
N THR A 533 27.25 -18.48 23.21
CA THR A 533 27.15 -17.03 23.00
C THR A 533 28.48 -16.41 22.55
N VAL A 534 29.63 -16.94 23.02
CA VAL A 534 30.94 -16.54 22.52
C VAL A 534 31.10 -16.94 21.06
N ASN A 535 30.80 -18.19 20.70
CA ASN A 535 30.86 -18.68 19.31
C ASN A 535 29.97 -17.83 18.38
N TYR A 536 28.75 -17.50 18.82
CA TYR A 536 27.84 -16.64 18.06
C TYR A 536 28.41 -15.23 17.83
N VAL A 537 28.96 -14.59 18.86
CA VAL A 537 29.52 -13.23 18.71
C VAL A 537 30.73 -13.24 17.79
N GLU A 538 31.62 -14.23 17.91
CA GLU A 538 32.76 -14.39 17.00
C GLU A 538 32.29 -14.57 15.55
N HIS A 539 31.27 -15.40 15.32
CA HIS A 539 30.68 -15.57 13.99
C HIS A 539 30.05 -14.28 13.44
N MET A 540 29.30 -13.53 14.26
CA MET A 540 28.66 -12.29 13.85
C MET A 540 29.67 -11.20 13.48
N LEU A 541 30.78 -11.11 14.22
CA LEU A 541 31.89 -10.20 13.87
C LEU A 541 32.48 -10.55 12.50
N VAL A 542 32.73 -11.83 12.24
CA VAL A 542 33.22 -12.32 10.94
C VAL A 542 32.23 -11.96 9.83
N CYS A 543 30.93 -12.15 10.05
CA CYS A 543 29.91 -11.83 9.05
C CYS A 543 29.81 -10.31 8.79
N ARG A 544 29.88 -9.47 9.82
CA ARG A 544 29.91 -8.01 9.66
C ARG A 544 31.16 -7.50 8.94
N ASP A 545 32.31 -8.11 9.18
CA ASP A 545 33.53 -7.76 8.45
C ASP A 545 33.50 -8.21 6.98
N ARG A 546 32.77 -9.29 6.67
CA ARG A 546 32.49 -9.69 5.28
C ARG A 546 31.59 -8.68 4.57
N LEU A 547 30.57 -8.14 5.25
CA LEU A 547 29.64 -7.14 4.68
C LEU A 547 30.32 -5.80 4.34
N LYS A 548 31.36 -5.42 5.07
CA LYS A 548 32.13 -4.19 4.79
C LYS A 548 32.98 -4.31 3.52
N LYS A 549 33.29 -5.53 3.06
CA LYS A 549 33.98 -5.78 1.79
C LYS A 549 32.93 -5.80 0.67
N ARG A 550 33.26 -5.27 -0.52
CA ARG A 550 32.31 -5.24 -1.67
C ARG A 550 31.66 -6.62 -1.82
N ALA A 551 30.32 -6.65 -1.85
CA ALA A 551 29.54 -7.88 -1.95
C ALA A 551 29.96 -8.66 -3.19
N GLN A 552 30.50 -9.87 -2.97
CA GLN A 552 30.83 -10.82 -4.03
C GLN A 552 29.66 -11.76 -4.20
N HIS A 553 29.34 -12.12 -5.44
CA HIS A 553 28.28 -13.08 -5.77
C HIS A 553 28.49 -14.40 -5.00
N ASN A 554 27.39 -15.03 -4.57
CA ASN A 554 27.37 -16.32 -3.86
C ASN A 554 28.13 -16.36 -2.52
N LYS A 555 28.36 -15.23 -1.86
CA LYS A 555 28.87 -15.21 -0.48
C LYS A 555 27.77 -14.91 0.52
N GLU A 556 27.84 -15.59 1.65
CA GLU A 556 26.91 -15.42 2.77
C GLU A 556 26.92 -13.98 3.29
N THR A 557 25.78 -13.32 3.19
CA THR A 557 25.53 -11.95 3.67
C THR A 557 24.63 -11.99 4.90
N THR A 558 25.17 -12.51 6.01
CA THR A 558 24.47 -12.55 7.31
C THR A 558 24.75 -11.27 8.10
N PHE A 559 23.75 -10.42 8.32
CA PHE A 559 23.89 -9.21 9.16
C PHE A 559 23.07 -9.26 10.45
N THR A 560 22.04 -10.10 10.49
CA THR A 560 21.20 -10.44 11.64
C THR A 560 21.05 -11.96 11.70
N ASP A 561 21.04 -12.52 12.92
CA ASP A 561 20.82 -13.96 13.17
C ASP A 561 20.12 -14.12 14.54
N ASP A 562 18.95 -13.48 14.68
CA ASP A 562 18.18 -13.54 15.93
C ASP A 562 17.53 -14.92 16.14
N GLY A 563 17.54 -15.78 15.11
CA GLY A 563 17.16 -17.19 15.19
C GLY A 563 17.95 -17.93 16.25
N PHE A 564 19.27 -17.70 16.36
CA PHE A 564 20.08 -18.28 17.44
C PHE A 564 19.55 -17.92 18.83
N ILE A 565 19.25 -16.63 19.04
CA ILE A 565 18.82 -16.08 20.32
C ILE A 565 17.44 -16.62 20.70
N MET A 566 16.52 -16.69 19.73
CA MET A 566 15.22 -17.32 19.88
C MET A 566 15.33 -18.81 20.23
N GLY A 567 16.23 -19.55 19.59
CA GLY A 567 16.49 -20.96 19.87
C GLY A 567 17.02 -21.18 21.29
N LEU A 568 17.99 -20.37 21.74
CA LEU A 568 18.51 -20.45 23.11
C LEU A 568 17.43 -20.20 24.15
N ALA A 569 16.66 -19.12 23.99
CA ALA A 569 15.59 -18.77 24.91
C ALA A 569 14.52 -19.88 24.96
N TYR A 570 14.17 -20.47 23.81
CA TYR A 570 13.23 -21.57 23.74
C TYR A 570 13.70 -22.81 24.50
N ILE A 571 14.94 -23.26 24.26
CA ILE A 571 15.49 -24.47 24.92
C ILE A 571 15.55 -24.26 26.45
N LEU A 572 15.98 -23.08 26.91
CA LEU A 572 16.01 -22.75 28.33
C LEU A 572 14.61 -22.73 28.96
N THR A 573 13.60 -22.26 28.23
CA THR A 573 12.20 -22.29 28.70
C THR A 573 11.63 -23.70 28.74
N VAL A 574 11.87 -24.53 27.71
CA VAL A 574 11.40 -25.92 27.64
C VAL A 574 11.97 -26.73 28.80
N LEU A 575 13.27 -26.59 29.08
CA LEU A 575 13.97 -27.34 30.12
C LEU A 575 13.92 -26.69 31.52
N LYS A 576 13.19 -25.57 31.68
CA LYS A 576 13.10 -24.79 32.94
C LYS A 576 14.46 -24.40 33.55
N LEU A 577 15.43 -24.02 32.71
CA LEU A 577 16.82 -23.73 33.12
C LEU A 577 17.09 -22.24 33.43
N TRP A 578 16.10 -21.36 33.31
CA TRP A 578 16.26 -19.92 33.54
C TRP A 578 16.85 -19.55 34.92
N PRO A 579 16.43 -20.14 36.06
CA PRO A 579 17.01 -19.82 37.36
C PRO A 579 18.50 -20.18 37.43
N GLN A 580 18.86 -21.35 36.91
CA GLN A 580 20.23 -21.87 36.90
C GLN A 580 21.12 -21.01 36.00
N PHE A 581 20.64 -20.65 34.81
CA PHE A 581 21.37 -19.73 33.92
C PHE A 581 21.55 -18.34 34.55
N THR A 582 20.50 -17.79 35.18
CA THR A 582 20.56 -16.47 35.83
C THR A 582 21.60 -16.46 36.96
N SER A 583 21.76 -17.59 37.68
CA SER A 583 22.77 -17.74 38.74
C SER A 583 24.23 -17.58 38.25
N LEU A 584 24.50 -17.81 36.97
CA LEU A 584 25.83 -17.66 36.37
C LEU A 584 26.26 -16.18 36.24
N ASN A 585 25.30 -15.24 36.23
CA ASN A 585 25.53 -13.82 35.98
C ASN A 585 26.42 -13.57 34.74
N TRP A 586 26.21 -14.35 33.68
CA TRP A 586 27.11 -14.44 32.52
C TRP A 586 27.37 -13.09 31.84
N PHE A 587 26.31 -12.35 31.49
CA PHE A 587 26.43 -11.05 30.83
C PHE A 587 27.19 -10.03 31.66
N ARG A 588 27.00 -10.04 32.98
CA ARG A 588 27.75 -9.17 33.90
C ARG A 588 29.23 -9.55 33.94
N SER A 589 29.55 -10.84 33.86
CA SER A 589 30.92 -11.35 33.79
C SER A 589 31.65 -10.88 32.51
N ILE A 590 30.97 -10.94 31.36
CA ILE A 590 31.50 -10.43 30.09
C ILE A 590 31.74 -8.92 30.14
N THR A 591 30.78 -8.13 30.65
CA THR A 591 30.95 -6.68 30.77
C THR A 591 32.17 -6.35 31.63
N LYS A 592 32.33 -7.04 32.77
CA LYS A 592 33.50 -6.85 33.66
C LYS A 592 34.82 -7.24 33.02
N LYS A 593 34.84 -8.30 32.20
CA LYS A 593 36.03 -8.66 31.41
C LYS A 593 36.35 -7.57 30.39
N CYS A 594 35.35 -7.11 29.63
CA CYS A 594 35.57 -6.08 28.62
C CYS A 594 36.12 -4.81 29.26
N THR A 595 35.59 -4.35 30.39
CA THR A 595 36.11 -3.17 31.10
C THR A 595 37.57 -3.36 31.54
N ALA A 596 37.92 -4.53 32.08
CA ALA A 596 39.30 -4.82 32.48
C ALA A 596 40.25 -4.89 31.27
N ASP A 597 39.79 -5.47 30.15
CA ASP A 597 40.56 -5.54 28.91
C ASP A 597 40.75 -4.14 28.28
N TYR A 598 39.76 -3.23 28.39
CA TYR A 598 39.93 -1.83 28.01
C TYR A 598 40.94 -1.11 28.88
N GLU A 599 40.88 -1.27 30.21
CA GLU A 599 41.85 -0.68 31.13
C GLU A 599 43.27 -1.14 30.79
N ALA A 600 43.47 -2.45 30.58
CA ALA A 600 44.75 -3.00 30.16
C ALA A 600 45.23 -2.43 28.81
N LEU A 601 44.33 -2.29 27.83
CA LEU A 601 44.66 -1.69 26.53
C LEU A 601 44.98 -0.19 26.63
N THR A 602 44.32 0.55 27.53
CA THR A 602 44.63 1.98 27.75
C THR A 602 46.01 2.17 28.39
N GLU A 603 46.44 1.26 29.26
CA GLU A 603 47.80 1.24 29.80
C GLU A 603 48.84 0.79 28.76
N GLU A 604 48.51 -0.19 27.90
CA GLU A 604 49.34 -0.58 26.74
C GLU A 604 49.48 0.60 25.75
N MET A 605 48.44 1.42 25.59
CA MET A 605 48.45 2.59 24.72
C MET A 605 49.36 3.72 25.23
N LYS A 606 49.49 3.86 26.56
CA LYS A 606 50.41 4.83 27.18
C LYS A 606 51.87 4.38 27.10
N SER A 607 52.13 3.08 26.97
CA SER A 607 53.48 2.49 27.04
C SER A 607 54.03 1.98 25.70
N SER A 608 53.18 1.76 24.69
CA SER A 608 53.56 1.12 23.42
C SER A 608 54.12 2.09 22.37
N LYS A 609 55.11 1.60 21.59
CA LYS A 609 55.72 2.29 20.44
C LYS A 609 54.94 2.13 19.13
N ASP A 610 53.94 1.23 19.08
CA ASP A 610 53.09 1.01 17.90
C ASP A 610 51.62 1.32 18.20
N PRO A 611 51.19 2.59 18.01
CA PRO A 611 49.83 2.99 18.33
C PRO A 611 48.80 2.31 17.40
N ARG A 612 49.15 1.95 16.16
CA ARG A 612 48.18 1.43 15.19
C ARG A 612 47.64 0.06 15.59
N ASN A 613 48.51 -0.82 16.11
CA ASN A 613 48.10 -2.15 16.57
C ASN A 613 47.17 -2.06 17.79
N VAL A 614 47.49 -1.18 18.74
CA VAL A 614 46.66 -0.96 19.95
C VAL A 614 45.28 -0.40 19.58
N HIS A 615 45.20 0.54 18.62
CA HIS A 615 43.93 1.05 18.13
C HIS A 615 43.08 -0.04 17.45
N LEU A 616 43.71 -0.95 16.69
CA LEU A 616 43.00 -2.06 16.04
C LEU A 616 42.46 -3.07 17.06
N LYS A 617 43.24 -3.38 18.11
CA LYS A 617 42.78 -4.19 19.25
C LYS A 617 41.60 -3.54 19.98
N ALA A 618 41.69 -2.24 20.26
CA ALA A 618 40.62 -1.48 20.90
C ALA A 618 39.33 -1.46 20.05
N ALA A 619 39.45 -1.26 18.73
CA ALA A 619 38.31 -1.29 17.83
C ALA A 619 37.63 -2.68 17.77
N ARG A 620 38.43 -3.76 17.79
CA ARG A 620 37.90 -5.14 17.87
C ARG A 620 37.19 -5.41 19.19
N LEU A 621 37.77 -4.98 20.32
CA LEU A 621 37.15 -5.11 21.63
C LEU A 621 35.82 -4.34 21.71
N GLN A 622 35.77 -3.14 21.13
CA GLN A 622 34.54 -2.35 21.04
C GLN A 622 33.47 -2.98 20.17
N ALA A 623 33.86 -3.58 19.04
CA ALA A 623 32.93 -4.34 18.22
C ALA A 623 32.38 -5.54 18.99
N PHE A 624 33.24 -6.30 19.66
CA PHE A 624 32.87 -7.47 20.47
C PHE A 624 31.90 -7.11 21.61
N GLU A 625 32.20 -6.05 22.38
CA GLU A 625 31.33 -5.57 23.45
C GLU A 625 29.96 -5.13 22.92
N ARG A 626 29.94 -4.44 21.77
CA ARG A 626 28.69 -4.01 21.11
C ARG A 626 27.81 -5.18 20.70
N GLU A 627 28.40 -6.23 20.12
CA GLU A 627 27.63 -7.44 19.77
C GLU A 627 27.08 -8.14 21.00
N PHE A 628 27.88 -8.25 22.07
CA PHE A 628 27.42 -8.87 23.32
C PHE A 628 26.26 -8.09 23.97
N LYS A 629 26.32 -6.76 23.94
CA LYS A 629 25.22 -5.90 24.40
C LYS A 629 23.97 -6.11 23.56
N LEU A 630 24.10 -6.14 22.23
CA LEU A 630 22.98 -6.41 21.32
C LEU A 630 22.36 -7.79 21.60
N LEU A 631 23.19 -8.83 21.72
CA LEU A 631 22.75 -10.17 22.07
C LEU A 631 22.02 -10.19 23.43
N SER A 632 22.53 -9.49 24.44
CA SER A 632 21.87 -9.40 25.75
C SER A 632 20.48 -8.76 25.68
N TYR A 633 20.31 -7.70 24.90
CA TYR A 633 18.99 -7.04 24.74
C TYR A 633 18.00 -7.92 23.99
N THR A 634 18.43 -8.53 22.87
CA THR A 634 17.58 -9.43 22.10
C THR A 634 17.25 -10.70 22.90
N PHE A 635 18.19 -11.20 23.71
CA PHE A 635 17.96 -12.38 24.56
C PHE A 635 16.96 -12.12 25.68
N GLN A 636 17.01 -10.94 26.31
CA GLN A 636 15.97 -10.54 27.27
C GLN A 636 14.61 -10.39 26.59
N SER A 637 14.56 -9.87 25.36
CA SER A 637 13.33 -9.75 24.57
C SER A 637 12.76 -11.13 24.21
N ALA A 638 13.62 -12.08 23.82
CA ALA A 638 13.26 -13.47 23.55
C ALA A 638 12.79 -14.20 24.81
N ARG A 639 13.37 -13.92 25.98
CA ARG A 639 12.88 -14.44 27.27
C ARG A 639 11.44 -14.03 27.53
N VAL A 640 11.12 -12.74 27.39
CA VAL A 640 9.75 -12.22 27.57
C VAL A 640 8.79 -12.87 26.58
N PHE A 641 9.23 -13.12 25.35
CA PHE A 641 8.42 -13.81 24.35
C PHE A 641 7.99 -15.24 24.77
N PHE A 642 8.85 -15.96 25.50
CA PHE A 642 8.56 -17.30 26.01
C PHE A 642 8.16 -17.32 27.48
N ALA A 643 8.00 -16.17 28.13
CA ALA A 643 7.52 -16.11 29.51
C ALA A 643 6.08 -16.61 29.53
N ILE A 644 5.94 -17.88 29.89
CA ILE A 644 4.68 -18.44 30.36
C ILE A 644 4.41 -17.72 31.69
N ASP A 645 3.17 -17.35 31.96
CA ASP A 645 2.72 -16.67 33.19
C ASP A 645 2.92 -17.53 34.47
N ASP A 646 4.10 -18.14 34.64
CA ASP A 646 4.56 -18.85 35.83
C ASP A 646 5.03 -17.84 36.92
N ASP A 647 5.04 -16.53 36.64
CA ASP A 647 5.51 -15.45 37.53
C ASP A 647 4.35 -14.70 38.28
N ILE A 648 3.13 -15.27 38.35
CA ILE A 648 1.97 -14.66 39.07
C ILE A 648 1.62 -15.38 40.39
N GLU A 649 2.41 -16.34 40.86
CA GLU A 649 2.25 -16.87 42.24
C GLU A 649 3.16 -16.19 43.28
#